data_AF-W4JXB1-F1
#
_entry.id   AF-W4JXB1-F1
#
_cell.length_a   1.000
_cell.length_b   1.000
_cell.length_c   1.000
_cell.angle_alpha   90.00
_cell.angle_beta   90.00
_cell.angle_gamma   90.00
#
_symmetry.space_group_name_H-M   'P 1'
#
loop_
_entity.id
_entity.type
_entity.pdbx_description
1 polymer ?
#
loop_
_entity_poly.entity_id
_entity_poly.type
_entity_poly.pdbx_seq_one_letter_code
_entity_poly.pdbx_strand_id
1 'polypeptide(L)'
;MLRLVASASRPASKGRLVQVVCSGCKGGQRTFASTSARPADITLTVDGKEVTVPQGSALIQACEAAGATIPRFCYHDRLAIAGNCRMCLVEVERSPKPVASCAMPAMPGSKVFTNTPLVHEAREGVMEFLLSNHPLDCPICDQGGECDLQDQSMRYGSDRSRFHEITGKRAVENKDLGPLVKTSMNRCIQCTRCVRFANEVAGVEELGTTGRGNDLQIGMYVEKTMDSELSGNIVDLCPVGALTSKPYAFHARPWELKNTESIDVLDAVGSNIRVDSRGVQVMRIQPRTNDDVNEEWISDKTRYAYDGLKFQRLTTPLIKEGDRFVPATWEDALSAIRDGLAKSGAKGDEIQAVAGHLADTESLVALKDLINRLGSDNTALDQAGGYAPPVAGVDVRSNYLFNTTIPGVEEADAILLIGTNPRHEAAVLNSRIRKSWLHTGLEVGFIGERADTTYGYDYLGPDVKALADFIAGKGEFAKKFQTAKKPLIIVGSAISEHPDGPAVYNGLAKYVEKNKSTLLTPEWNGLSILQRVASRSAAYDIGFVPSKKATITTPKFVYLLNADEVEPKSIPKDAFVVYQGHHGDLGAQLADVCLPAAAYTEKSMTWINTEGRAQLGRAAVPAPGVSREDWKILRALSEVLDNPLPYDDVLSLRDRMWEISPTLVRYDTTEPTSVDVALAGLKTLSARTDLAKISGKPFQKPIANFYQTDPISRASVTMAQCTRSFVKGEDYGFSQSEKAAEAAFA
;
A
#
# COMPACT_ATOMS: atom_id res chain seq x y z
N MET A 1 25.70 32.63 -56.84
CA MET A 1 26.69 33.69 -56.54
C MET A 1 27.09 33.58 -55.07
N LEU A 2 28.38 33.32 -54.86
CA LEU A 2 29.25 33.54 -53.69
C LEU A 2 28.82 33.14 -52.25
N ARG A 3 29.60 32.17 -51.74
CA ARG A 3 29.94 31.85 -50.34
C ARG A 3 30.70 32.99 -49.66
N LEU A 4 30.69 33.03 -48.31
CA LEU A 4 31.91 33.17 -47.50
C LEU A 4 31.68 32.74 -46.03
N VAL A 5 32.68 32.02 -45.51
CA VAL A 5 32.84 31.47 -44.16
C VAL A 5 33.90 32.32 -43.45
N ALA A 6 33.81 32.51 -42.13
CA ALA A 6 34.93 33.04 -41.33
C ALA A 6 35.04 32.36 -39.96
N SER A 7 36.28 32.04 -39.62
CA SER A 7 36.82 31.33 -38.45
C SER A 7 37.52 32.29 -37.46
N ALA A 8 37.60 31.93 -36.18
CA ALA A 8 38.61 32.44 -35.23
C ALA A 8 38.81 31.38 -34.12
N SER A 9 39.94 30.64 -34.00
CA SER A 9 41.33 30.94 -33.63
C SER A 9 41.57 31.22 -32.13
N ARG A 10 42.21 30.25 -31.46
CA ARG A 10 42.75 30.29 -30.08
C ARG A 10 44.04 31.13 -29.99
N PRO A 11 44.40 31.64 -28.80
CA PRO A 11 45.78 31.98 -28.48
C PRO A 11 46.42 30.99 -27.48
N ALA A 12 47.75 30.91 -27.53
CA ALA A 12 48.64 30.16 -26.64
C ALA A 12 49.82 31.05 -26.25
N SER A 13 50.29 31.00 -24.99
CA SER A 13 51.73 30.93 -24.62
C SER A 13 52.00 30.99 -23.11
N LYS A 14 52.52 29.88 -22.58
CA LYS A 14 53.65 29.63 -21.65
C LYS A 14 54.06 30.66 -20.55
N GLY A 15 54.24 30.15 -19.32
CA GLY A 15 55.18 30.73 -18.33
C GLY A 15 55.22 30.09 -16.91
N ARG A 16 56.12 29.10 -16.71
CA ARG A 16 56.87 28.68 -15.50
C ARG A 16 56.20 28.07 -14.23
N LEU A 17 56.77 26.92 -13.86
CA LEU A 17 56.64 26.08 -12.66
C LEU A 17 56.96 26.77 -11.32
N VAL A 18 56.23 26.42 -10.25
CA VAL A 18 56.77 25.84 -8.99
C VAL A 18 55.70 24.92 -8.36
N GLN A 19 56.13 23.73 -7.91
CA GLN A 19 55.38 22.68 -7.22
C GLN A 19 54.80 23.11 -5.87
N VAL A 20 53.52 22.77 -5.63
CA VAL A 20 53.07 22.33 -4.30
C VAL A 20 52.36 21.00 -4.50
N VAL A 21 52.95 19.97 -3.92
CA VAL A 21 52.47 18.59 -3.93
C VAL A 21 51.21 18.50 -3.05
N CYS A 22 50.08 18.12 -3.64
CA CYS A 22 49.01 17.48 -2.88
C CYS A 22 48.72 16.14 -3.56
N SER A 23 49.15 15.07 -2.88
CA SER A 23 49.01 13.69 -3.32
C SER A 23 47.58 13.23 -3.09
N GLY A 24 46.93 12.66 -4.11
CA GLY A 24 45.74 11.82 -3.92
C GLY A 24 44.50 12.15 -4.75
N CYS A 25 44.61 12.18 -6.08
CA CYS A 25 43.44 11.92 -6.94
C CYS A 25 43.41 10.44 -7.31
N LYS A 26 42.62 9.63 -6.60
CA LYS A 26 42.20 8.30 -7.08
C LYS A 26 40.95 8.47 -7.93
N GLY A 27 41.01 7.92 -9.14
CA GLY A 27 39.93 7.98 -10.13
C GLY A 27 38.62 7.39 -9.62
N GLY A 28 37.51 7.96 -10.10
CA GLY A 28 36.18 7.46 -9.83
C GLY A 28 36.03 6.02 -10.28
N GLN A 29 35.89 5.11 -9.31
CA GLN A 29 35.45 3.75 -9.56
C GLN A 29 33.92 3.80 -9.72
N ARG A 30 33.44 3.41 -10.90
CA ARG A 30 32.06 2.95 -11.06
C ARG A 30 31.90 1.74 -10.14
N THR A 31 31.02 1.85 -9.15
CA THR A 31 30.62 0.73 -8.32
C THR A 31 29.85 -0.25 -9.20
N PHE A 32 30.48 -1.37 -9.54
CA PHE A 32 29.74 -2.53 -10.01
C PHE A 32 28.94 -3.06 -8.82
N ALA A 33 27.62 -2.91 -8.86
CA ALA A 33 26.72 -3.61 -7.95
C ALA A 33 26.97 -5.11 -8.10
N SER A 34 27.17 -5.82 -6.98
CA SER A 34 27.26 -7.27 -7.03
C SER A 34 25.87 -7.81 -7.38
N THR A 35 25.73 -8.42 -8.55
CA THR A 35 24.51 -9.14 -8.90
C THR A 35 24.36 -10.31 -7.94
N SER A 36 23.15 -10.50 -7.42
CA SER A 36 22.75 -11.74 -6.75
C SER A 36 23.25 -12.96 -7.54
N ALA A 37 23.55 -14.07 -6.85
CA ALA A 37 23.99 -15.29 -7.50
C ALA A 37 22.94 -15.73 -8.52
N ARG A 38 23.16 -15.42 -9.80
CA ARG A 38 22.25 -15.81 -10.87
C ARG A 38 22.34 -17.32 -11.02
N PRO A 39 21.21 -18.05 -11.02
CA PRO A 39 21.19 -19.42 -11.50
C PRO A 39 21.86 -19.48 -12.88
N ALA A 40 22.52 -20.59 -13.21
CA ALA A 40 23.09 -20.72 -14.54
C ALA A 40 21.99 -20.55 -15.59
N ASP A 41 22.25 -19.77 -16.63
CA ASP A 41 21.27 -19.59 -17.70
C ASP A 41 21.23 -20.85 -18.58
N ILE A 42 20.02 -21.30 -18.91
CA ILE A 42 19.79 -22.44 -19.81
C ILE A 42 19.13 -21.95 -21.09
N THR A 43 19.54 -22.53 -22.22
CA THR A 43 18.95 -22.23 -23.53
C THR A 43 18.07 -23.38 -23.99
N LEU A 44 16.87 -23.08 -24.45
CA LEU A 44 15.92 -24.02 -25.05
C LEU A 44 15.27 -23.39 -26.28
N THR A 45 14.55 -24.20 -27.07
CA THR A 45 13.87 -23.74 -28.28
C THR A 45 12.35 -23.84 -28.09
N VAL A 46 11.63 -22.74 -28.28
CA VAL A 46 10.15 -22.68 -28.24
C VAL A 46 9.64 -22.27 -29.62
N ASP A 47 8.87 -23.12 -30.30
CA ASP A 47 8.33 -22.88 -31.64
C ASP A 47 9.40 -22.43 -32.66
N GLY A 48 10.60 -23.03 -32.56
CA GLY A 48 11.75 -22.71 -33.41
C GLY A 48 12.55 -21.46 -32.99
N LYS A 49 12.13 -20.74 -31.94
CA LYS A 49 12.86 -19.60 -31.38
C LYS A 49 13.72 -20.04 -30.19
N GLU A 50 15.01 -19.72 -30.23
CA GLU A 50 15.87 -19.91 -29.06
C GLU A 50 15.56 -18.88 -27.98
N VAL A 51 15.43 -19.35 -26.74
CA VAL A 51 15.18 -18.53 -25.56
C VAL A 51 16.11 -18.95 -24.44
N THR A 52 16.61 -17.97 -23.71
CA THR A 52 17.49 -18.17 -22.56
C THR A 52 16.73 -17.77 -21.29
N VAL A 53 16.66 -18.68 -20.32
CA VAL A 53 16.00 -18.46 -19.03
C VAL A 53 16.88 -18.97 -17.88
N PRO A 54 16.68 -18.46 -16.64
CA PRO A 54 17.37 -18.99 -15.47
C PRO A 54 17.10 -20.50 -15.26
N GLN A 55 18.11 -21.24 -14.84
CA GLN A 55 17.92 -22.64 -14.45
C GLN A 55 16.90 -22.76 -13.31
N GLY A 56 15.97 -23.70 -13.47
CA GLY A 56 14.88 -23.92 -12.51
C GLY A 56 13.58 -23.22 -12.86
N SER A 57 13.56 -22.33 -13.87
CA SER A 57 12.32 -21.76 -14.40
C SER A 57 11.36 -22.84 -14.90
N ALA A 58 10.06 -22.62 -14.70
CA ALA A 58 9.03 -23.48 -15.27
C ALA A 58 8.98 -23.30 -16.80
N LEU A 59 8.56 -24.34 -17.52
CA LEU A 59 8.47 -24.32 -18.98
C LEU A 59 7.50 -23.23 -19.48
N ILE A 60 6.45 -22.92 -18.72
CA ILE A 60 5.51 -21.83 -19.03
C ILE A 60 6.21 -20.47 -19.06
N GLN A 61 7.10 -20.19 -18.10
CA GLN A 61 7.87 -18.94 -18.04
C GLN A 61 8.84 -18.84 -19.22
N ALA A 62 9.43 -19.97 -19.64
CA ALA A 62 10.26 -20.02 -20.83
C ALA A 62 9.46 -19.78 -22.12
N CYS A 63 8.24 -20.29 -22.21
CA CYS A 63 7.34 -20.00 -23.32
C CYS A 63 6.95 -18.51 -23.35
N GLU A 64 6.62 -17.93 -22.20
CA GLU A 64 6.30 -16.50 -22.06
C GLU A 64 7.50 -15.62 -22.46
N ALA A 65 8.72 -15.97 -22.04
CA ALA A 65 9.95 -15.30 -22.45
C ALA A 65 10.22 -15.39 -23.97
N ALA A 66 9.77 -16.47 -24.62
CA ALA A 66 9.83 -16.62 -26.08
C ALA A 66 8.69 -15.88 -26.82
N GLY A 67 7.77 -15.25 -26.08
CA GLY A 67 6.58 -14.56 -26.60
C GLY A 67 5.41 -15.50 -26.95
N ALA A 68 5.44 -16.75 -26.50
CA ALA A 68 4.35 -17.70 -26.69
C ALA A 68 3.36 -17.65 -25.51
N THR A 69 2.12 -17.24 -25.78
CA THR A 69 1.07 -17.18 -24.76
C THR A 69 0.45 -18.57 -24.53
N ILE A 70 0.66 -19.13 -23.34
CA ILE A 70 0.10 -20.43 -22.95
C ILE A 70 -1.17 -20.22 -22.10
N PRO A 71 -2.30 -20.88 -22.41
CA PRO A 71 -3.51 -20.75 -21.60
C PRO A 71 -3.34 -21.39 -20.21
N ARG A 72 -3.90 -20.74 -19.19
CA ARG A 72 -3.70 -21.07 -17.78
C ARG A 72 -4.95 -20.79 -16.95
N PHE A 73 -5.26 -21.69 -16.01
CA PHE A 73 -6.33 -21.49 -15.01
C PHE A 73 -5.84 -21.65 -13.57
N CYS A 74 -4.94 -22.60 -13.29
CA CYS A 74 -4.43 -22.80 -11.94
C CYS A 74 -3.07 -22.14 -11.71
N TYR A 75 -2.25 -22.01 -12.76
CA TYR A 75 -0.96 -21.36 -12.65
C TYR A 75 -1.15 -19.87 -12.34
N HIS A 76 -0.35 -19.36 -11.43
CA HIS A 76 -0.30 -17.96 -11.03
C HIS A 76 1.14 -17.69 -10.61
N ASP A 77 1.74 -16.60 -11.06
CA ASP A 77 3.19 -16.36 -10.91
C ASP A 77 3.62 -16.20 -9.44
N ARG A 78 2.68 -15.77 -8.58
CA ARG A 78 2.88 -15.56 -7.14
C ARG A 78 2.41 -16.69 -6.22
N LEU A 79 1.93 -17.83 -6.75
CA LEU A 79 1.44 -18.96 -5.95
C LEU A 79 2.21 -20.24 -6.27
N ALA A 80 2.22 -21.21 -5.35
CA ALA A 80 2.84 -22.51 -5.61
C ALA A 80 2.23 -23.21 -6.83
N ILE A 81 3.06 -23.94 -7.58
CA ILE A 81 2.63 -24.66 -8.79
C ILE A 81 1.74 -25.85 -8.41
N ALA A 82 0.54 -25.93 -9.01
CA ALA A 82 -0.43 -27.01 -8.74
C ALA A 82 -0.54 -28.05 -9.88
N GLY A 83 -0.89 -27.62 -11.09
CA GLY A 83 -1.07 -28.53 -12.24
C GLY A 83 -2.39 -29.32 -12.26
N ASN A 84 -3.44 -28.86 -11.59
CA ASN A 84 -4.77 -29.53 -11.57
C ASN A 84 -5.63 -29.25 -12.81
N CYS A 85 -5.52 -28.08 -13.45
CA CYS A 85 -6.39 -27.70 -14.58
C CYS A 85 -6.00 -28.31 -15.93
N ARG A 86 -4.73 -28.67 -16.13
CA ARG A 86 -4.17 -29.20 -17.40
C ARG A 86 -4.41 -28.35 -18.66
N MET A 87 -4.79 -27.07 -18.56
CA MET A 87 -4.97 -26.22 -19.75
C MET A 87 -3.65 -25.84 -20.44
N CYS A 88 -2.56 -25.83 -19.68
CA CYS A 88 -1.21 -25.45 -20.12
C CYS A 88 -0.43 -26.59 -20.81
N LEU A 89 -1.12 -27.59 -21.37
CA LEU A 89 -0.45 -28.70 -22.05
C LEU A 89 0.30 -28.19 -23.29
N VAL A 90 1.57 -28.60 -23.42
CA VAL A 90 2.44 -28.34 -24.56
C VAL A 90 3.15 -29.61 -24.98
N GLU A 91 3.59 -29.67 -26.22
CA GLU A 91 4.37 -30.79 -26.74
C GLU A 91 5.87 -30.50 -26.54
N VAL A 92 6.62 -31.50 -26.07
CA VAL A 92 8.07 -31.39 -25.89
C VAL A 92 8.71 -32.55 -26.64
N GLU A 93 9.78 -32.26 -27.39
CA GLU A 93 10.53 -33.25 -28.13
C GLU A 93 10.94 -34.43 -27.22
N ARG A 94 10.71 -35.66 -27.68
CA ARG A 94 10.96 -36.93 -26.96
C ARG A 94 10.06 -37.18 -25.74
N SER A 95 9.02 -36.37 -25.50
CA SER A 95 7.96 -36.73 -24.55
C SER A 95 6.85 -37.51 -25.27
N PRO A 96 6.42 -38.69 -24.77
CA PRO A 96 5.37 -39.49 -25.40
C PRO A 96 3.95 -38.91 -25.20
N LYS A 97 3.80 -37.90 -24.34
CA LYS A 97 2.54 -37.23 -24.02
C LYS A 97 2.74 -35.72 -23.88
N PRO A 98 1.69 -34.90 -24.11
CA PRO A 98 1.72 -33.49 -23.76
C PRO A 98 2.04 -33.32 -22.28
N VAL A 99 2.90 -32.35 -21.95
CA VAL A 99 3.34 -32.07 -20.59
C VAL A 99 2.72 -30.78 -20.09
N ALA A 100 2.43 -30.70 -18.79
CA ALA A 100 1.92 -29.47 -18.20
C ALA A 100 3.06 -28.47 -18.05
N SER A 101 3.05 -27.40 -18.86
CA SER A 101 4.16 -26.43 -18.91
C SER A 101 4.36 -25.68 -17.59
N CYS A 102 3.32 -25.56 -16.77
CA CYS A 102 3.41 -24.89 -15.48
C CYS A 102 4.28 -25.63 -14.45
N ALA A 103 4.42 -26.96 -14.57
CA ALA A 103 5.12 -27.79 -13.60
C ALA A 103 6.37 -28.47 -14.17
N MET A 104 6.46 -28.62 -15.49
CA MET A 104 7.66 -29.13 -16.13
C MET A 104 8.77 -28.08 -16.01
N PRO A 105 9.93 -28.40 -15.41
CA PRO A 105 11.07 -27.49 -15.42
C PRO A 105 11.63 -27.36 -16.84
N ALA A 106 12.08 -26.16 -17.20
CA ALA A 106 12.79 -25.94 -18.46
C ALA A 106 14.13 -26.69 -18.43
N MET A 107 14.43 -27.44 -19.48
CA MET A 107 15.66 -28.24 -19.61
C MET A 107 16.55 -27.70 -20.73
N PRO A 108 17.88 -27.67 -20.55
CA PRO A 108 18.80 -27.24 -21.60
C PRO A 108 18.62 -28.04 -22.90
N GLY A 109 18.54 -27.35 -24.03
CA GLY A 109 18.39 -27.96 -25.36
C GLY A 109 17.04 -28.62 -25.61
N SER A 110 16.06 -28.47 -24.71
CA SER A 110 14.70 -28.94 -24.96
C SER A 110 14.05 -28.17 -26.11
N LYS A 111 13.26 -28.86 -26.94
CA LYS A 111 12.43 -28.23 -27.96
C LYS A 111 10.97 -28.37 -27.60
N VAL A 112 10.27 -27.24 -27.54
CA VAL A 112 8.88 -27.12 -27.13
C VAL A 112 8.06 -26.63 -28.31
N PHE A 113 6.91 -27.26 -28.53
CA PHE A 113 5.96 -26.87 -29.55
C PHE A 113 4.62 -26.53 -28.87
N THR A 114 4.10 -25.33 -29.14
CA THR A 114 2.94 -24.77 -28.44
C THR A 114 1.68 -24.69 -29.31
N ASN A 115 1.80 -25.04 -30.60
CA ASN A 115 0.79 -24.87 -31.64
C ASN A 115 0.61 -26.09 -32.56
N THR A 116 1.05 -27.28 -32.14
CA THR A 116 0.85 -28.52 -32.93
C THR A 116 -0.61 -28.97 -32.87
N PRO A 117 -1.09 -29.77 -33.83
CA PRO A 117 -2.45 -30.33 -33.79
C PRO A 117 -2.76 -31.07 -32.49
N LEU A 118 -1.77 -31.80 -31.94
CA LEU A 118 -1.88 -32.49 -30.65
C LEU A 118 -2.14 -31.51 -29.48
N VAL A 119 -1.46 -30.37 -29.47
CA VAL A 119 -1.66 -29.34 -28.43
C VAL A 119 -3.02 -28.66 -28.57
N HIS A 120 -3.48 -28.42 -29.80
CA HIS A 120 -4.83 -27.90 -30.05
C HIS A 120 -5.90 -28.86 -29.54
N GLU A 121 -5.83 -30.13 -29.90
CA GLU A 121 -6.76 -31.17 -29.44
C GLU A 121 -6.75 -31.32 -27.92
N ALA A 122 -5.57 -31.27 -27.28
CA ALA A 122 -5.45 -31.34 -25.83
C ALA A 122 -6.15 -30.15 -25.13
N ARG A 123 -6.01 -28.93 -25.66
CA ARG A 123 -6.65 -27.72 -25.11
C ARG A 123 -8.17 -27.75 -25.29
N GLU A 124 -8.64 -28.17 -26.47
CA GLU A 124 -10.08 -28.34 -26.74
C GLU A 124 -10.71 -29.37 -25.80
N GLY A 125 -10.05 -30.53 -25.62
CA GLY A 125 -10.54 -31.57 -24.70
C GLY A 125 -10.60 -31.11 -23.24
N VAL A 126 -9.56 -30.41 -22.76
CA VAL A 126 -9.56 -29.85 -21.39
C VAL A 126 -10.67 -28.80 -21.23
N MET A 127 -10.83 -27.90 -22.20
CA MET A 127 -11.87 -26.88 -22.16
C MET A 127 -13.27 -27.49 -22.13
N GLU A 128 -13.51 -28.55 -22.90
CA GLU A 128 -14.78 -29.26 -22.88
C GLU A 128 -15.07 -29.88 -21.50
N PHE A 129 -14.07 -30.48 -20.84
CA PHE A 129 -14.25 -30.99 -19.48
C PHE A 129 -14.57 -29.87 -18.49
N LEU A 130 -13.90 -28.71 -18.60
CA LEU A 130 -14.18 -27.57 -17.73
C LEU A 130 -15.61 -27.05 -17.92
N LEU A 131 -16.11 -26.99 -19.16
CA LEU A 131 -17.44 -26.49 -19.48
C LEU A 131 -18.56 -27.53 -19.29
N SER A 132 -18.23 -28.82 -19.24
CA SER A 132 -19.19 -29.93 -19.11
C SER A 132 -20.13 -29.74 -17.91
N ASN A 133 -19.57 -29.42 -16.75
CA ASN A 133 -20.28 -29.19 -15.49
C ASN A 133 -20.38 -27.71 -15.10
N HIS A 134 -19.90 -26.78 -15.93
CA HIS A 134 -20.03 -25.34 -15.67
C HIS A 134 -21.45 -24.84 -16.01
N PRO A 135 -22.07 -24.00 -15.17
CA PRO A 135 -23.42 -23.48 -15.39
C PRO A 135 -23.45 -22.43 -16.51
N LEU A 136 -24.62 -22.23 -17.11
CA LEU A 136 -24.85 -21.23 -18.17
C LEU A 136 -25.16 -19.85 -17.58
N ASP A 137 -24.31 -19.42 -16.65
CA ASP A 137 -24.53 -18.23 -15.83
C ASP A 137 -23.94 -16.96 -16.44
N CYS A 138 -23.28 -17.02 -17.60
CA CYS A 138 -22.54 -15.89 -18.18
C CYS A 138 -23.29 -14.54 -18.16
N PRO A 139 -24.61 -14.45 -18.45
CA PRO A 139 -25.34 -13.18 -18.38
C PRO A 139 -25.44 -12.59 -16.96
N ILE A 140 -25.65 -13.45 -15.96
CA ILE A 140 -25.81 -13.08 -14.55
C ILE A 140 -24.50 -13.18 -13.77
N CYS A 141 -23.40 -13.53 -14.43
CA CYS A 141 -22.08 -13.61 -13.82
C CYS A 141 -21.42 -12.24 -13.84
N ASP A 142 -20.96 -11.74 -12.70
CA ASP A 142 -20.29 -10.45 -12.62
C ASP A 142 -18.94 -10.43 -13.35
N GLN A 143 -18.29 -11.58 -13.47
CA GLN A 143 -17.04 -11.72 -14.21
C GLN A 143 -17.24 -11.84 -15.73
N GLY A 144 -18.50 -11.84 -16.22
CA GLY A 144 -18.77 -11.85 -17.65
C GLY A 144 -18.12 -10.65 -18.34
N GLY A 145 -17.28 -10.92 -19.35
CA GLY A 145 -16.47 -9.91 -20.05
C GLY A 145 -15.03 -9.75 -19.54
N GLU A 146 -14.68 -10.34 -18.40
CA GLU A 146 -13.30 -10.41 -17.87
C GLU A 146 -12.98 -11.81 -17.30
N CYS A 147 -13.63 -12.83 -17.86
CA CYS A 147 -13.53 -14.21 -17.40
C CYS A 147 -12.51 -14.98 -18.24
N ASP A 148 -11.44 -15.46 -17.60
CA ASP A 148 -10.43 -16.31 -18.25
C ASP A 148 -11.08 -17.51 -18.95
N LEU A 149 -12.11 -18.12 -18.33
CA LEU A 149 -12.78 -19.28 -18.91
C LEU A 149 -13.55 -18.93 -20.19
N GLN A 150 -14.17 -17.75 -20.23
CA GLN A 150 -14.86 -17.26 -21.41
C GLN A 150 -13.84 -16.99 -22.53
N ASP A 151 -12.81 -16.22 -22.25
CA ASP A 151 -11.84 -15.78 -23.25
C ASP A 151 -11.02 -16.94 -23.81
N GLN A 152 -10.57 -17.84 -22.92
CA GLN A 152 -9.80 -19.02 -23.33
C GLN A 152 -10.68 -20.06 -24.01
N SER A 153 -11.97 -20.18 -23.68
CA SER A 153 -12.90 -21.00 -24.45
C SER A 153 -13.06 -20.48 -25.87
N MET A 154 -13.24 -19.17 -26.03
CA MET A 154 -13.36 -18.54 -27.35
C MET A 154 -12.08 -18.66 -28.18
N ARG A 155 -10.91 -18.65 -27.53
CA ARG A 155 -9.60 -18.66 -28.23
C ARG A 155 -9.03 -20.05 -28.49
N TYR A 156 -9.19 -20.98 -27.56
CA TYR A 156 -8.54 -22.29 -27.55
C TYR A 156 -9.50 -23.47 -27.38
N GLY A 157 -10.78 -23.22 -27.12
CA GLY A 157 -11.81 -24.24 -26.98
C GLY A 157 -12.51 -24.57 -28.30
N SER A 158 -13.39 -25.59 -28.24
CA SER A 158 -14.29 -25.96 -29.34
C SER A 158 -15.47 -24.97 -29.47
N ASP A 159 -16.16 -24.99 -30.61
CA ASP A 159 -17.30 -24.12 -30.92
C ASP A 159 -18.64 -24.62 -30.37
N ARG A 160 -18.72 -25.88 -29.92
CA ARG A 160 -19.97 -26.55 -29.52
C ARG A 160 -19.78 -27.53 -28.36
N SER A 161 -20.86 -27.77 -27.63
CA SER A 161 -20.91 -28.82 -26.59
C SER A 161 -21.25 -30.18 -27.19
N ARG A 162 -20.67 -31.25 -26.62
CA ARG A 162 -21.15 -32.63 -26.81
C ARG A 162 -21.87 -33.19 -25.59
N PHE A 163 -21.83 -32.48 -24.46
CA PHE A 163 -22.46 -32.87 -23.20
C PHE A 163 -23.98 -32.63 -23.25
N HIS A 164 -24.75 -33.71 -23.39
CA HIS A 164 -26.22 -33.72 -23.46
C HIS A 164 -26.84 -34.73 -22.47
N GLU A 165 -26.15 -34.99 -21.35
CA GLU A 165 -26.59 -35.95 -20.35
C GLU A 165 -27.95 -35.55 -19.77
N ILE A 166 -28.90 -36.49 -19.76
CA ILE A 166 -30.28 -36.26 -19.27
C ILE A 166 -30.29 -35.95 -17.77
N THR A 167 -29.33 -36.49 -17.03
CA THR A 167 -29.15 -36.22 -15.59
C THR A 167 -28.71 -34.79 -15.29
N GLY A 168 -28.25 -34.05 -16.29
CA GLY A 168 -27.85 -32.65 -16.16
C GLY A 168 -26.44 -32.45 -15.62
N LYS A 169 -26.13 -31.18 -15.34
CA LYS A 169 -24.86 -30.73 -14.76
C LYS A 169 -24.88 -30.88 -13.24
N ARG A 170 -23.72 -31.01 -12.62
CA ARG A 170 -23.63 -30.96 -11.14
C ARG A 170 -24.09 -29.60 -10.61
N ALA A 171 -24.55 -29.60 -9.36
CA ALA A 171 -24.79 -28.40 -8.57
C ALA A 171 -24.04 -28.48 -7.23
N VAL A 172 -23.56 -27.34 -6.76
CA VAL A 172 -22.77 -27.16 -5.55
C VAL A 172 -23.39 -26.03 -4.75
N GLU A 173 -23.56 -26.27 -3.45
CA GLU A 173 -24.06 -25.28 -2.51
C GLU A 173 -23.10 -24.07 -2.39
N ASN A 174 -23.67 -22.87 -2.30
CA ASN A 174 -22.90 -21.66 -2.04
C ASN A 174 -22.45 -21.62 -0.58
N LYS A 175 -21.21 -21.20 -0.34
CA LYS A 175 -20.63 -21.13 1.01
C LYS A 175 -20.58 -19.67 1.47
N ASP A 176 -20.94 -19.38 2.71
CA ASP A 176 -20.78 -18.02 3.23
C ASP A 176 -19.32 -17.79 3.66
N LEU A 177 -18.62 -16.94 2.90
CA LEU A 177 -17.25 -16.51 3.23
C LEU A 177 -17.23 -15.15 3.94
N GLY A 178 -18.40 -14.60 4.30
CA GLY A 178 -18.54 -13.33 4.98
C GLY A 178 -19.05 -12.19 4.09
N PRO A 179 -18.92 -10.92 4.54
CA PRO A 179 -19.52 -9.78 3.87
C PRO A 179 -18.78 -9.32 2.60
N LEU A 180 -17.54 -9.79 2.37
CA LEU A 180 -16.70 -9.30 1.29
C LEU A 180 -16.79 -10.13 0.01
N VAL A 181 -16.75 -11.46 0.12
CA VAL A 181 -16.69 -12.36 -1.03
C VAL A 181 -18.02 -13.08 -1.21
N LYS A 182 -18.66 -12.83 -2.35
CA LYS A 182 -19.86 -13.53 -2.80
C LYS A 182 -19.47 -14.82 -3.50
N THR A 183 -20.07 -15.93 -3.08
CA THR A 183 -19.80 -17.24 -3.66
C THR A 183 -20.94 -17.69 -4.58
N SER A 184 -20.56 -18.27 -5.72
CA SER A 184 -21.44 -19.01 -6.63
C SER A 184 -20.72 -20.28 -7.06
N MET A 185 -20.75 -21.29 -6.19
CA MET A 185 -19.83 -22.43 -6.26
C MET A 185 -20.12 -23.39 -7.42
N ASN A 186 -21.31 -23.31 -8.02
CA ASN A 186 -21.63 -23.95 -9.30
C ASN A 186 -20.61 -23.56 -10.39
N ARG A 187 -20.13 -22.31 -10.39
CA ARG A 187 -19.19 -21.78 -11.39
C ARG A 187 -17.75 -22.23 -11.15
N CYS A 188 -17.45 -22.80 -9.98
CA CYS A 188 -16.08 -23.15 -9.62
C CYS A 188 -15.57 -24.31 -10.48
N ILE A 189 -14.37 -24.13 -11.04
CA ILE A 189 -13.62 -25.14 -11.79
C ILE A 189 -12.56 -25.86 -10.95
N GLN A 190 -12.57 -25.65 -9.63
CA GLN A 190 -11.68 -26.28 -8.65
C GLN A 190 -10.18 -26.14 -9.00
N CYS A 191 -9.76 -24.98 -9.51
CA CYS A 191 -8.36 -24.69 -9.85
C CYS A 191 -7.45 -24.48 -8.61
N THR A 192 -8.03 -24.46 -7.41
CA THR A 192 -7.34 -24.29 -6.11
C THR A 192 -6.45 -23.04 -5.98
N ARG A 193 -6.66 -22.00 -6.79
CA ARG A 193 -5.94 -20.71 -6.62
C ARG A 193 -6.28 -20.05 -5.28
N CYS A 194 -7.57 -19.96 -4.94
CA CYS A 194 -8.02 -19.36 -3.68
C CYS A 194 -7.49 -20.11 -2.45
N VAL A 195 -7.49 -21.45 -2.46
CA VAL A 195 -6.96 -22.30 -1.39
C VAL A 195 -5.47 -22.07 -1.19
N ARG A 196 -4.68 -22.04 -2.27
CA ARG A 196 -3.24 -21.76 -2.20
C ARG A 196 -2.96 -20.35 -1.71
N PHE A 197 -3.69 -19.35 -2.22
CA PHE A 197 -3.53 -17.97 -1.75
C PHE A 197 -3.88 -17.82 -0.26
N ALA A 198 -5.01 -18.40 0.17
CA ALA A 198 -5.42 -18.36 1.56
C ALA A 198 -4.33 -18.93 2.46
N ASN A 199 -3.82 -20.12 2.13
CA ASN A 199 -2.80 -20.79 2.93
C ASN A 199 -1.42 -20.09 2.84
N GLU A 200 -0.92 -19.81 1.63
CA GLU A 200 0.45 -19.33 1.42
C GLU A 200 0.61 -17.84 1.65
N VAL A 201 -0.31 -17.00 1.14
CA VAL A 201 -0.16 -15.53 1.15
C VAL A 201 -0.92 -14.90 2.30
N ALA A 202 -2.20 -15.25 2.48
CA ALA A 202 -3.05 -14.65 3.52
C ALA A 202 -2.86 -15.28 4.91
N GLY A 203 -2.31 -16.50 4.98
CA GLY A 203 -2.15 -17.23 6.24
C GLY A 203 -3.45 -17.73 6.87
N VAL A 204 -4.48 -17.95 6.05
CA VAL A 204 -5.77 -18.56 6.42
C VAL A 204 -5.77 -20.01 5.97
N GLU A 205 -5.60 -20.93 6.91
CA GLU A 205 -5.48 -22.37 6.62
C GLU A 205 -6.83 -23.08 6.52
N GLU A 206 -7.94 -22.40 6.83
CA GLU A 206 -9.28 -22.99 6.89
C GLU A 206 -9.94 -23.19 5.53
N LEU A 207 -9.54 -22.43 4.51
CA LEU A 207 -10.09 -22.57 3.17
C LEU A 207 -9.44 -23.75 2.45
N GLY A 208 -10.20 -24.81 2.18
CA GLY A 208 -9.66 -26.05 1.64
C GLY A 208 -10.54 -26.73 0.59
N THR A 209 -10.23 -27.99 0.32
CA THR A 209 -11.01 -28.88 -0.55
C THR A 209 -11.58 -30.04 0.26
N THR A 210 -12.90 -30.19 0.25
CA THR A 210 -13.61 -31.29 0.91
C THR A 210 -14.24 -32.21 -0.14
N GLY A 211 -14.41 -33.50 0.17
CA GLY A 211 -14.91 -34.49 -0.79
C GLY A 211 -13.85 -34.99 -1.78
N ARG A 212 -14.29 -35.70 -2.83
CA ARG A 212 -13.42 -36.31 -3.85
C ARG A 212 -14.16 -36.47 -5.18
N GLY A 213 -13.42 -36.45 -6.29
CA GLY A 213 -13.98 -36.66 -7.62
C GLY A 213 -14.84 -35.47 -8.05
N ASN A 214 -15.99 -35.74 -8.67
CA ASN A 214 -16.89 -34.67 -9.13
C ASN A 214 -17.56 -33.91 -7.98
N ASP A 215 -17.66 -34.54 -6.80
CA ASP A 215 -18.26 -33.99 -5.58
C ASP A 215 -17.26 -33.22 -4.71
N LEU A 216 -16.06 -32.94 -5.22
CA LEU A 216 -15.08 -32.10 -4.53
C LEU A 216 -15.58 -30.65 -4.47
N GLN A 217 -15.62 -30.08 -3.27
CA GLN A 217 -16.06 -28.72 -3.00
C GLN A 217 -14.92 -27.88 -2.43
N ILE A 218 -14.81 -26.63 -2.91
CA ILE A 218 -13.93 -25.62 -2.31
C ILE A 218 -14.73 -24.83 -1.29
N GLY A 219 -14.18 -24.64 -0.10
CA GLY A 219 -14.82 -23.88 0.97
C GLY A 219 -14.23 -24.21 2.33
N MET A 220 -14.78 -23.59 3.36
CA MET A 220 -14.57 -24.04 4.73
C MET A 220 -15.51 -25.21 5.03
N TYR A 221 -15.03 -26.25 5.70
CA TYR A 221 -15.86 -27.42 6.02
C TYR A 221 -17.00 -27.07 6.99
N VAL A 222 -16.68 -26.21 7.96
CA VAL A 222 -17.66 -25.58 8.87
C VAL A 222 -18.02 -24.20 8.33
N GLU A 223 -19.25 -23.76 8.58
CA GLU A 223 -19.69 -22.41 8.24
C GLU A 223 -18.90 -21.41 9.10
N LYS A 224 -17.92 -20.77 8.48
CA LYS A 224 -17.01 -19.80 9.09
C LYS A 224 -16.67 -18.75 8.04
N THR A 225 -16.60 -17.50 8.47
CA THR A 225 -16.20 -16.39 7.60
C THR A 225 -14.69 -16.41 7.34
N MET A 226 -14.27 -15.93 6.18
CA MET A 226 -12.85 -15.78 5.87
C MET A 226 -12.29 -14.54 6.56
N ASP A 227 -11.78 -14.72 7.79
CA ASP A 227 -11.22 -13.65 8.61
C ASP A 227 -9.75 -13.40 8.27
N SER A 228 -9.50 -12.53 7.29
CA SER A 228 -8.18 -12.02 6.94
C SER A 228 -8.30 -10.66 6.29
N GLU A 229 -7.30 -9.82 6.52
CA GLU A 229 -7.14 -8.49 5.96
C GLU A 229 -6.81 -8.48 4.45
N LEU A 230 -6.50 -9.63 3.86
CA LEU A 230 -6.15 -9.80 2.43
C LEU A 230 -7.14 -10.73 1.69
N SER A 231 -8.29 -11.04 2.29
CA SER A 231 -9.23 -12.07 1.79
C SER A 231 -9.80 -11.74 0.40
N GLY A 232 -10.03 -10.47 0.11
CA GLY A 232 -10.64 -10.00 -1.13
C GLY A 232 -9.80 -10.21 -2.39
N ASN A 233 -8.50 -10.48 -2.26
CA ASN A 233 -7.64 -10.81 -3.41
C ASN A 233 -8.03 -12.14 -4.06
N ILE A 234 -8.77 -13.03 -3.36
CA ILE A 234 -9.27 -14.27 -3.97
C ILE A 234 -10.27 -14.00 -5.10
N VAL A 235 -10.88 -12.81 -5.14
CA VAL A 235 -11.79 -12.38 -6.21
C VAL A 235 -11.00 -12.18 -7.51
N ASP A 236 -9.87 -11.48 -7.46
CA ASP A 236 -9.05 -11.26 -8.67
C ASP A 236 -8.35 -12.54 -9.11
N LEU A 237 -7.95 -13.37 -8.15
CA LEU A 237 -7.33 -14.67 -8.42
C LEU A 237 -8.24 -15.66 -9.11
N CYS A 238 -9.54 -15.57 -8.87
CA CYS A 238 -10.50 -16.52 -9.40
C CYS A 238 -10.61 -16.34 -10.92
N PRO A 239 -10.23 -17.34 -11.74
CA PRO A 239 -10.34 -17.23 -13.20
C PRO A 239 -11.79 -17.30 -13.70
N VAL A 240 -12.76 -17.49 -12.79
CA VAL A 240 -14.17 -17.70 -13.05
C VAL A 240 -14.98 -16.97 -11.99
N GLY A 241 -16.22 -16.59 -12.29
CA GLY A 241 -17.06 -15.81 -11.38
C GLY A 241 -17.68 -16.60 -10.23
N ALA A 242 -16.93 -17.58 -9.68
CA ALA A 242 -17.31 -18.35 -8.50
C ALA A 242 -17.05 -17.57 -7.22
N LEU A 243 -16.00 -16.75 -7.18
CA LEU A 243 -15.68 -15.84 -6.08
C LEU A 243 -15.69 -14.42 -6.64
N THR A 244 -16.66 -13.62 -6.22
CA THR A 244 -16.88 -12.26 -6.73
C THR A 244 -16.96 -11.26 -5.58
N SER A 245 -16.72 -9.98 -5.85
CA SER A 245 -16.86 -8.93 -4.85
C SER A 245 -18.34 -8.72 -4.50
N LYS A 246 -18.71 -8.98 -3.25
CA LYS A 246 -20.10 -8.85 -2.75
C LYS A 246 -20.57 -7.38 -2.79
N PRO A 247 -19.76 -6.37 -2.39
CA PRO A 247 -20.16 -4.96 -2.50
C PRO A 247 -20.31 -4.45 -3.93
N TYR A 248 -19.59 -5.05 -4.90
CA TYR A 248 -19.66 -4.68 -6.32
C TYR A 248 -20.76 -5.42 -7.09
N ALA A 249 -21.34 -6.47 -6.49
CA ALA A 249 -22.18 -7.43 -7.20
C ALA A 249 -23.30 -6.74 -8.00
N PHE A 250 -23.35 -7.04 -9.31
CA PHE A 250 -24.36 -6.55 -10.26
C PHE A 250 -24.43 -5.03 -10.49
N HIS A 251 -23.48 -4.24 -9.99
CA HIS A 251 -23.54 -2.78 -10.15
C HIS A 251 -23.07 -2.26 -11.53
N ALA A 252 -22.15 -2.98 -12.18
CA ALA A 252 -21.62 -2.64 -13.50
C ALA A 252 -21.08 -3.88 -14.24
N ARG A 253 -20.58 -3.66 -15.46
CA ARG A 253 -19.83 -4.65 -16.24
C ARG A 253 -18.46 -4.11 -16.66
N PRO A 254 -17.46 -4.97 -16.88
CA PRO A 254 -16.08 -4.53 -17.12
C PRO A 254 -15.94 -3.54 -18.30
N TRP A 255 -16.71 -3.73 -19.37
CA TRP A 255 -16.67 -2.86 -20.56
C TRP A 255 -17.32 -1.47 -20.36
N GLU A 256 -18.07 -1.26 -19.28
CA GLU A 256 -18.64 0.06 -18.93
C GLU A 256 -17.66 0.94 -18.14
N LEU A 257 -16.58 0.34 -17.64
CA LEU A 257 -15.69 0.98 -16.67
C LEU A 257 -14.56 1.73 -17.37
N LYS A 258 -14.32 2.94 -16.89
CA LYS A 258 -13.08 3.66 -17.17
C LYS A 258 -12.04 3.23 -16.15
N ASN A 259 -10.92 2.70 -16.65
CA ASN A 259 -9.82 2.24 -15.82
C ASN A 259 -8.82 3.39 -15.61
N THR A 260 -8.56 3.76 -14.36
CA THR A 260 -7.58 4.79 -14.01
C THR A 260 -6.55 4.22 -13.04
N GLU A 261 -5.29 4.13 -13.46
CA GLU A 261 -4.19 3.73 -12.57
C GLU A 261 -3.89 4.85 -11.57
N SER A 262 -3.92 4.52 -10.28
CA SER A 262 -3.72 5.45 -9.18
C SER A 262 -3.04 4.74 -7.99
N ILE A 263 -3.00 5.39 -6.83
CA ILE A 263 -2.28 4.95 -5.64
C ILE A 263 -3.23 4.90 -4.44
N ASP A 264 -3.07 3.90 -3.60
CA ASP A 264 -3.79 3.77 -2.33
C ASP A 264 -3.22 4.70 -1.25
N VAL A 265 -4.10 5.16 -0.36
CA VAL A 265 -3.79 6.11 0.72
C VAL A 265 -4.28 5.62 2.09
N LEU A 266 -4.90 4.45 2.17
CA LEU A 266 -5.51 3.95 3.42
C LEU A 266 -4.49 3.33 4.38
N ASP A 267 -3.27 3.09 3.92
CA ASP A 267 -2.09 2.75 4.73
C ASP A 267 -0.84 3.47 4.18
N ALA A 268 0.32 3.29 4.82
CA ALA A 268 1.57 3.89 4.33
C ALA A 268 2.34 3.00 3.33
N VAL A 269 1.79 1.86 2.89
CA VAL A 269 2.47 1.02 1.88
C VAL A 269 2.44 1.73 0.53
N GLY A 270 1.37 2.49 0.26
CA GLY A 270 1.18 3.15 -1.03
C GLY A 270 0.93 2.12 -2.13
N SER A 271 0.05 1.16 -1.87
CA SER A 271 -0.22 0.07 -2.81
C SER A 271 -0.71 0.60 -4.15
N ASN A 272 -0.22 0.04 -5.25
CA ASN A 272 -0.63 0.49 -6.58
C ASN A 272 -1.99 -0.11 -6.94
N ILE A 273 -2.89 0.75 -7.41
CA ILE A 273 -4.28 0.39 -7.66
C ILE A 273 -4.75 0.83 -9.04
N ARG A 274 -5.84 0.21 -9.47
CA ARG A 274 -6.67 0.60 -10.60
C ARG A 274 -8.05 0.95 -10.06
N VAL A 275 -8.43 2.20 -10.25
CA VAL A 275 -9.76 2.71 -9.88
C VAL A 275 -10.64 2.59 -11.10
N ASP A 276 -11.64 1.71 -11.01
CA ASP A 276 -12.61 1.49 -12.08
C ASP A 276 -13.86 2.32 -11.79
N SER A 277 -14.15 3.30 -12.65
CA SER A 277 -15.26 4.25 -12.47
C SER A 277 -16.27 4.18 -13.61
N ARG A 278 -17.52 4.53 -13.29
CA ARG A 278 -18.61 4.71 -14.27
C ARG A 278 -19.21 6.10 -14.07
N GLY A 279 -18.94 7.00 -15.01
CA GLY A 279 -19.34 8.40 -14.89
C GLY A 279 -18.64 9.10 -13.70
N VAL A 280 -19.43 9.59 -12.74
CA VAL A 280 -18.94 10.32 -11.57
C VAL A 280 -18.62 9.43 -10.37
N GLN A 281 -18.86 8.12 -10.48
CA GLN A 281 -18.86 7.21 -9.34
C GLN A 281 -17.76 6.16 -9.47
N VAL A 282 -17.01 5.92 -8.39
CA VAL A 282 -16.10 4.78 -8.27
C VAL A 282 -16.93 3.52 -8.05
N MET A 283 -16.71 2.51 -8.89
CA MET A 283 -17.48 1.26 -8.88
C MET A 283 -16.72 0.14 -8.17
N ARG A 284 -15.41 0.05 -8.35
CA ARG A 284 -14.53 -0.89 -7.64
C ARG A 284 -13.08 -0.41 -7.68
N ILE A 285 -12.25 -1.02 -6.83
CA ILE A 285 -10.80 -0.83 -6.82
C ILE A 285 -10.12 -2.19 -6.95
N GLN A 286 -9.19 -2.31 -7.89
CA GLN A 286 -8.39 -3.49 -8.14
C GLN A 286 -6.89 -3.19 -7.94
N PRO A 287 -6.06 -4.20 -7.64
CA PRO A 287 -4.61 -4.04 -7.57
C PRO A 287 -4.03 -3.76 -8.97
N ARG A 288 -2.92 -3.04 -9.00
CA ARG A 288 -2.01 -2.95 -10.14
C ARG A 288 -0.68 -3.60 -9.77
N THR A 289 -0.11 -4.35 -10.70
CA THR A 289 1.15 -5.04 -10.45
C THR A 289 2.30 -4.06 -10.21
N ASN A 290 3.00 -4.22 -9.08
CA ASN A 290 4.27 -3.57 -8.80
C ASN A 290 5.09 -4.40 -7.81
N ASP A 291 6.14 -5.04 -8.32
CA ASP A 291 6.98 -5.97 -7.58
C ASP A 291 7.76 -5.31 -6.44
N ASP A 292 8.02 -4.01 -6.54
CA ASP A 292 8.73 -3.23 -5.52
C ASP A 292 7.82 -2.78 -4.37
N VAL A 293 6.50 -2.89 -4.50
CA VAL A 293 5.55 -2.46 -3.48
C VAL A 293 4.62 -3.62 -3.14
N ASN A 294 3.53 -3.75 -3.88
CA ASN A 294 2.41 -4.59 -3.48
C ASN A 294 2.30 -5.92 -4.22
N GLU A 295 3.26 -6.23 -5.10
CA GLU A 295 3.21 -7.39 -5.99
C GLU A 295 1.92 -7.32 -6.82
N GLU A 296 0.90 -8.10 -6.50
CA GLU A 296 -0.41 -8.10 -7.15
C GLU A 296 -1.55 -7.96 -6.12
N TRP A 297 -1.22 -7.66 -4.86
CA TRP A 297 -2.17 -7.71 -3.75
C TRP A 297 -2.52 -6.31 -3.26
N ILE A 298 -3.71 -6.18 -2.69
CA ILE A 298 -4.13 -5.03 -1.90
C ILE A 298 -4.90 -5.49 -0.68
N SER A 299 -4.93 -4.67 0.36
CA SER A 299 -5.69 -4.95 1.57
C SER A 299 -7.21 -4.87 1.32
N ASP A 300 -8.01 -5.51 2.17
CA ASP A 300 -9.46 -5.44 2.09
C ASP A 300 -10.00 -4.04 2.37
N LYS A 301 -9.30 -3.27 3.22
CA LYS A 301 -9.60 -1.86 3.41
C LYS A 301 -9.45 -1.09 2.09
N THR A 302 -8.31 -1.23 1.41
CA THR A 302 -8.04 -0.64 0.08
C THR A 302 -9.10 -1.02 -0.95
N ARG A 303 -9.45 -2.31 -0.99
CA ARG A 303 -10.35 -2.88 -2.00
C ARG A 303 -11.80 -2.45 -1.83
N TYR A 304 -12.26 -2.29 -0.60
CA TYR A 304 -13.69 -2.20 -0.29
C TYR A 304 -14.13 -0.88 0.34
N ALA A 305 -13.24 -0.02 0.81
CA ALA A 305 -13.62 1.29 1.38
C ALA A 305 -14.09 2.33 0.33
N TYR A 306 -14.10 1.99 -0.96
CA TYR A 306 -14.53 2.90 -2.04
C TYR A 306 -16.01 3.28 -1.95
N ASP A 307 -16.85 2.53 -1.26
CA ASP A 307 -18.23 2.90 -0.97
C ASP A 307 -18.31 4.11 -0.04
N GLY A 308 -17.35 4.24 0.88
CA GLY A 308 -17.18 5.41 1.76
C GLY A 308 -17.05 6.72 0.97
N LEU A 309 -16.40 6.71 -0.20
CA LEU A 309 -16.26 7.89 -1.07
C LEU A 309 -17.59 8.49 -1.56
N LYS A 310 -18.72 7.79 -1.36
CA LYS A 310 -20.08 8.22 -1.75
C LYS A 310 -20.88 8.77 -0.58
N PHE A 311 -20.56 8.37 0.65
CA PHE A 311 -21.35 8.67 1.85
C PHE A 311 -20.67 9.73 2.70
N GLN A 312 -21.46 10.55 3.41
CA GLN A 312 -20.97 11.60 4.33
C GLN A 312 -19.92 12.56 3.73
N ARG A 313 -20.01 12.81 2.41
CA ARG A 313 -19.11 13.72 1.69
C ARG A 313 -19.44 15.18 1.96
N LEU A 314 -18.41 15.98 2.21
CA LEU A 314 -18.53 17.44 2.18
C LEU A 314 -18.57 17.90 0.72
N THR A 315 -19.66 18.56 0.35
CA THR A 315 -19.93 18.98 -1.05
C THR A 315 -20.11 20.49 -1.20
N THR A 316 -20.37 21.20 -0.11
CA THR A 316 -20.54 22.67 -0.05
C THR A 316 -19.80 23.21 1.17
N PRO A 317 -19.22 24.43 1.11
CA PRO A 317 -18.71 25.11 2.29
C PRO A 317 -19.80 25.26 3.34
N LEU A 318 -19.43 25.08 4.62
CA LEU A 318 -20.35 25.21 5.75
C LEU A 318 -19.77 26.20 6.75
N ILE A 319 -20.61 27.10 7.26
CA ILE A 319 -20.25 28.02 8.35
C ILE A 319 -21.15 27.70 9.54
N LYS A 320 -20.56 27.67 10.73
CA LYS A 320 -21.28 27.41 11.97
C LYS A 320 -22.00 28.67 12.44
N GLU A 321 -23.32 28.57 12.56
CA GLU A 321 -24.17 29.60 13.14
C GLU A 321 -24.86 29.04 14.39
N GLY A 322 -24.32 29.34 15.57
CA GLY A 322 -24.81 28.79 16.83
C GLY A 322 -24.51 27.30 16.96
N ASP A 323 -25.55 26.47 16.96
CA ASP A 323 -25.47 25.02 17.14
C ASP A 323 -25.52 24.21 15.83
N ARG A 324 -25.65 24.88 14.68
CA ARG A 324 -25.83 24.24 13.37
C ARG A 324 -24.88 24.79 12.31
N PHE A 325 -24.62 23.96 11.30
CA PHE A 325 -23.93 24.37 10.09
C PHE A 325 -24.92 24.87 9.03
N VAL A 326 -24.59 26.00 8.41
CA VAL A 326 -25.35 26.60 7.31
C VAL A 326 -24.49 26.54 6.04
N PRO A 327 -25.05 26.07 4.91
CA PRO A 327 -24.36 26.09 3.62
C PRO A 327 -24.00 27.53 3.19
N ALA A 328 -22.77 27.73 2.73
CA ALA A 328 -22.24 29.02 2.31
C ALA A 328 -21.58 28.94 0.93
N THR A 329 -21.36 30.10 0.32
CA THR A 329 -20.53 30.21 -0.90
C THR A 329 -19.05 30.11 -0.54
N TRP A 330 -18.19 29.91 -1.55
CA TRP A 330 -16.74 29.90 -1.32
C TRP A 330 -16.25 31.28 -0.84
N GLU A 331 -16.78 32.35 -1.41
CA GLU A 331 -16.47 33.73 -1.06
C GLU A 331 -16.82 34.05 0.39
N ASP A 332 -18.02 33.63 0.82
CA ASP A 332 -18.49 33.83 2.20
C ASP A 332 -17.64 33.00 3.18
N ALA A 333 -17.35 31.74 2.86
CA ALA A 333 -16.56 30.86 3.73
C ALA A 333 -15.11 31.37 3.88
N LEU A 334 -14.46 31.77 2.80
CA LEU A 334 -13.10 32.33 2.86
C LEU A 334 -13.08 33.69 3.59
N SER A 335 -14.10 34.53 3.39
CA SER A 335 -14.23 35.79 4.13
C SER A 335 -14.46 35.56 5.63
N ALA A 336 -15.27 34.57 5.99
CA ALA A 336 -15.50 34.18 7.38
C ALA A 336 -14.21 33.69 8.06
N ILE A 337 -13.33 33.00 7.33
CA ILE A 337 -12.02 32.58 7.84
C ILE A 337 -11.10 33.79 8.07
N ARG A 338 -11.03 34.73 7.11
CA ARG A 338 -10.26 35.97 7.27
C ARG A 338 -10.74 36.76 8.48
N ASP A 339 -12.05 36.93 8.61
CA ASP A 339 -12.65 37.66 9.71
C ASP A 339 -12.48 36.91 11.04
N GLY A 340 -12.54 35.58 11.03
CA GLY A 340 -12.26 34.72 12.17
C GLY A 340 -10.82 34.82 12.66
N LEU A 341 -9.85 34.82 11.74
CA LEU A 341 -8.43 35.05 12.05
C LEU A 341 -8.20 36.46 12.60
N ALA A 342 -8.83 37.48 12.02
CA ALA A 342 -8.72 38.86 12.51
C ALA A 342 -9.34 39.02 13.91
N LYS A 343 -10.50 38.40 14.15
CA LYS A 343 -11.21 38.43 15.44
C LYS A 343 -10.51 37.65 16.54
N SER A 344 -9.90 36.51 16.22
CA SER A 344 -9.13 35.72 17.19
C SER A 344 -7.88 36.47 17.65
N GLY A 345 -7.38 37.41 16.84
CA GLY A 345 -6.17 38.18 17.13
C GLY A 345 -4.92 37.32 17.21
N ALA A 346 -4.96 36.11 16.65
CA ALA A 346 -3.86 35.15 16.67
C ALA A 346 -2.63 35.72 15.97
N LYS A 347 -1.47 35.66 16.64
CA LYS A 347 -0.20 36.13 16.08
C LYS A 347 0.89 35.09 16.26
N GLY A 348 1.70 34.89 15.22
CA GLY A 348 2.79 33.92 15.23
C GLY A 348 2.29 32.52 15.56
N ASP A 349 2.96 31.83 16.48
CA ASP A 349 2.70 30.43 16.84
C ASP A 349 1.30 30.15 17.46
N GLU A 350 0.48 31.18 17.70
CA GLU A 350 -0.95 31.03 18.04
C GLU A 350 -1.81 30.58 16.83
N ILE A 351 -1.26 30.66 15.62
CA ILE A 351 -1.85 30.13 14.38
C ILE A 351 -1.30 28.72 14.17
N GLN A 352 -2.13 27.70 14.32
CA GLN A 352 -1.73 26.31 14.19
C GLN A 352 -2.34 25.66 12.95
N ALA A 353 -1.56 24.81 12.29
CA ALA A 353 -2.07 23.90 11.28
C ALA A 353 -1.86 22.46 11.74
N VAL A 354 -2.87 21.61 11.58
CA VAL A 354 -2.83 20.19 11.89
C VAL A 354 -3.13 19.41 10.62
N ALA A 355 -2.21 18.57 10.18
CA ALA A 355 -2.41 17.73 9.01
C ALA A 355 -2.75 16.29 9.41
N GLY A 356 -3.77 15.74 8.76
CA GLY A 356 -4.28 14.42 9.04
C GLY A 356 -3.74 13.32 8.15
N HIS A 357 -4.39 12.16 8.24
CA HIS A 357 -3.91 10.93 7.63
C HIS A 357 -3.89 10.96 6.09
N LEU A 358 -4.83 11.67 5.49
CA LEU A 358 -5.08 11.69 4.04
C LEU A 358 -4.73 13.04 3.40
N ALA A 359 -3.78 13.78 4.00
CA ALA A 359 -3.24 14.99 3.42
C ALA A 359 -2.19 14.66 2.34
N ASP A 360 -2.41 15.14 1.12
CA ASP A 360 -1.48 14.98 -0.01
C ASP A 360 -0.27 15.93 0.10
N THR A 361 0.82 15.58 -0.58
CA THR A 361 2.11 16.29 -0.46
C THR A 361 2.04 17.74 -0.93
N GLU A 362 1.40 18.00 -2.07
CA GLU A 362 1.19 19.35 -2.60
C GLU A 362 0.48 20.25 -1.57
N SER A 363 -0.58 19.74 -0.95
CA SER A 363 -1.37 20.48 0.03
C SER A 363 -0.66 20.65 1.37
N LEU A 364 0.14 19.68 1.79
CA LEU A 364 1.03 19.82 2.94
C LEU A 364 2.04 20.96 2.74
N VAL A 365 2.65 21.05 1.56
CA VAL A 365 3.56 22.16 1.20
C VAL A 365 2.81 23.48 1.17
N ALA A 366 1.63 23.52 0.55
CA ALA A 366 0.84 24.74 0.47
C ALA A 366 0.41 25.28 1.82
N LEU A 367 -0.01 24.39 2.73
CA LEU A 367 -0.37 24.74 4.08
C LEU A 367 0.85 25.20 4.88
N LYS A 368 1.99 24.51 4.73
CA LYS A 368 3.24 24.91 5.40
C LYS A 368 3.68 26.31 4.98
N ASP A 369 3.74 26.58 3.68
CA ASP A 369 4.14 27.88 3.16
C ASP A 369 3.17 29.00 3.59
N LEU A 370 1.87 28.71 3.67
CA LEU A 370 0.86 29.66 4.14
C LEU A 370 1.07 30.03 5.62
N ILE A 371 1.20 29.02 6.48
CA ILE A 371 1.36 29.20 7.93
C ILE A 371 2.67 29.92 8.25
N ASN A 372 3.75 29.58 7.54
CA ASN A 372 5.04 30.26 7.64
C ASN A 372 4.94 31.74 7.23
N ARG A 373 4.18 32.06 6.17
CA ARG A 373 3.94 33.45 5.74
C ARG A 373 3.14 34.26 6.76
N LEU A 374 2.21 33.61 7.47
CA LEU A 374 1.50 34.20 8.60
C LEU A 374 2.37 34.37 9.86
N GLY A 375 3.65 33.95 9.79
CA GLY A 375 4.65 34.13 10.84
C GLY A 375 4.63 33.05 11.92
N SER A 376 4.03 31.89 11.64
CA SER A 376 3.93 30.75 12.55
C SER A 376 4.74 29.56 12.05
N ASP A 377 5.40 28.85 12.96
CA ASP A 377 6.02 27.54 12.67
C ASP A 377 5.26 26.41 13.40
N ASN A 378 3.98 26.61 13.71
CA ASN A 378 3.13 25.66 14.43
C ASN A 378 2.39 24.71 13.49
N THR A 379 3.14 23.87 12.78
CA THR A 379 2.62 22.78 11.93
C THR A 379 2.69 21.46 12.69
N ALA A 380 1.54 20.88 13.04
CA ALA A 380 1.39 19.67 13.84
C ALA A 380 0.73 18.53 13.04
N LEU A 381 0.80 17.31 13.57
CA LEU A 381 0.13 16.13 13.01
C LEU A 381 -0.95 15.66 13.99
N ASP A 382 -2.04 15.08 13.47
CA ASP A 382 -3.20 14.67 14.27
C ASP A 382 -3.00 13.40 15.13
N GLN A 383 -1.83 12.75 15.06
CA GLN A 383 -1.50 11.61 15.91
C GLN A 383 -1.20 12.03 17.36
N ALA A 384 -1.28 11.06 18.28
CA ALA A 384 -0.89 11.27 19.68
C ALA A 384 0.56 11.78 19.79
N GLY A 385 0.76 12.91 20.46
CA GLY A 385 2.07 13.57 20.56
C GLY A 385 2.53 14.32 19.30
N GLY A 386 1.72 14.42 18.26
CA GLY A 386 2.04 15.13 17.00
C GLY A 386 2.15 16.66 17.12
N TYR A 387 1.77 17.23 18.26
CA TYR A 387 1.96 18.65 18.61
C TYR A 387 3.40 18.96 19.09
N ALA A 388 4.24 17.94 19.25
CA ALA A 388 5.66 18.06 19.53
C ALA A 388 6.49 17.52 18.36
N PRO A 389 7.70 18.04 18.12
CA PRO A 389 8.57 17.48 17.09
C PRO A 389 8.92 16.02 17.42
N PRO A 390 8.87 15.11 16.42
CA PRO A 390 8.97 13.68 16.64
C PRO A 390 10.29 13.29 17.29
N VAL A 391 10.23 12.22 18.09
CA VAL A 391 11.38 11.70 18.86
C VAL A 391 12.54 11.33 17.94
N ALA A 392 12.25 10.68 16.82
CA ALA A 392 13.22 10.27 15.80
C ALA A 392 13.93 11.45 15.11
N GLY A 393 13.36 12.66 15.20
CA GLY A 393 13.75 13.81 14.38
C GLY A 393 13.32 13.66 12.92
N VAL A 394 13.39 14.76 12.17
CA VAL A 394 13.05 14.79 10.73
C VAL A 394 14.20 15.23 9.84
N ASP A 395 15.34 15.61 10.41
CA ASP A 395 16.48 16.16 9.67
C ASP A 395 17.11 15.12 8.73
N VAL A 396 17.07 13.83 9.12
CA VAL A 396 17.63 12.72 8.34
C VAL A 396 16.52 11.71 8.03
N ARG A 397 16.24 11.51 6.74
CA ARG A 397 15.15 10.63 6.25
C ARG A 397 15.23 9.21 6.80
N SER A 398 16.44 8.68 6.98
CA SER A 398 16.62 7.31 7.48
C SER A 398 16.08 7.08 8.90
N ASN A 399 15.81 8.13 9.67
CA ASN A 399 15.28 8.00 11.02
C ASN A 399 13.77 7.73 11.07
N TYR A 400 13.03 7.89 9.96
CA TYR A 400 11.57 7.69 9.92
C TYR A 400 11.07 6.90 8.70
N LEU A 401 11.97 6.45 7.82
CA LEU A 401 11.63 5.62 6.66
C LEU A 401 11.92 4.13 6.89
N PHE A 402 11.30 3.33 6.03
CA PHE A 402 11.58 1.92 5.86
C PHE A 402 12.79 1.73 4.93
N ASN A 403 13.99 1.90 5.48
CA ASN A 403 15.24 2.01 4.72
C ASN A 403 15.61 0.75 3.92
N THR A 404 15.15 -0.41 4.37
CA THR A 404 15.45 -1.70 3.72
C THR A 404 14.66 -1.90 2.42
N THR A 405 13.67 -1.05 2.15
CA THR A 405 12.63 -1.20 1.11
C THR A 405 11.73 -2.42 1.32
N ILE A 406 10.52 -2.37 0.80
CA ILE A 406 9.55 -3.48 0.89
C ILE A 406 10.11 -4.80 0.31
N PRO A 407 10.71 -4.84 -0.90
CA PRO A 407 11.29 -6.08 -1.43
C PRO A 407 12.52 -6.55 -0.66
N GLY A 408 13.28 -5.64 -0.02
CA GLY A 408 14.44 -6.01 0.79
C GLY A 408 14.10 -6.88 2.01
N VAL A 409 12.83 -6.92 2.43
CA VAL A 409 12.35 -7.87 3.44
C VAL A 409 12.54 -9.33 3.02
N GLU A 410 12.47 -9.62 1.72
CA GLU A 410 12.69 -10.97 1.19
C GLU A 410 14.17 -11.41 1.29
N GLU A 411 15.09 -10.46 1.45
CA GLU A 411 16.52 -10.73 1.62
C GLU A 411 16.95 -10.86 3.10
N ALA A 412 16.07 -10.52 4.04
CA ALA A 412 16.37 -10.60 5.47
C ALA A 412 16.38 -12.04 5.97
N ASP A 413 17.33 -12.38 6.84
CA ASP A 413 17.45 -13.70 7.47
C ASP A 413 16.98 -13.72 8.94
N ALA A 414 16.95 -12.56 9.60
CA ALA A 414 16.31 -12.40 10.90
C ALA A 414 15.60 -11.04 10.99
N ILE A 415 14.33 -11.04 11.43
CA ILE A 415 13.52 -9.83 11.62
C ILE A 415 13.17 -9.65 13.10
N LEU A 416 13.39 -8.46 13.63
CA LEU A 416 12.89 -8.03 14.94
C LEU A 416 11.77 -7.01 14.76
N LEU A 417 10.56 -7.34 15.20
CA LEU A 417 9.40 -6.45 15.22
C LEU A 417 9.28 -5.77 16.60
N ILE A 418 9.20 -4.44 16.63
CA ILE A 418 9.13 -3.65 17.87
C ILE A 418 7.89 -2.74 17.83
N GLY A 419 6.94 -2.99 18.74
CA GLY A 419 5.75 -2.17 18.95
C GLY A 419 4.91 -1.98 17.69
N THR A 420 4.88 -2.99 16.82
CA THR A 420 4.15 -2.96 15.55
C THR A 420 3.34 -4.23 15.37
N ASN A 421 2.19 -4.10 14.71
CA ASN A 421 1.45 -5.21 14.13
C ASN A 421 1.37 -5.00 12.60
N PRO A 422 2.37 -5.48 11.83
CA PRO A 422 2.41 -5.28 10.38
C PRO A 422 1.16 -5.80 9.68
N ARG A 423 0.49 -6.82 10.23
CA ARG A 423 -0.76 -7.36 9.70
C ARG A 423 -1.84 -6.28 9.53
N HIS A 424 -1.97 -5.36 10.47
CA HIS A 424 -2.99 -4.30 10.42
C HIS A 424 -2.45 -2.95 9.93
N GLU A 425 -1.18 -2.65 10.21
CA GLU A 425 -0.57 -1.37 9.82
C GLU A 425 -0.15 -1.33 8.35
N ALA A 426 0.28 -2.46 7.79
CA ALA A 426 0.81 -2.59 6.44
C ALA A 426 0.61 -4.04 5.94
N ALA A 427 -0.64 -4.43 5.72
CA ALA A 427 -1.04 -5.82 5.44
C ALA A 427 -0.22 -6.48 4.31
N VAL A 428 0.08 -5.72 3.24
CA VAL A 428 0.87 -6.25 2.12
C VAL A 428 2.34 -6.47 2.52
N LEU A 429 2.93 -5.61 3.35
CA LEU A 429 4.27 -5.84 3.92
C LEU A 429 4.28 -7.11 4.78
N ASN A 430 3.24 -7.34 5.58
CA ASN A 430 3.09 -8.58 6.36
C ASN A 430 3.07 -9.82 5.45
N SER A 431 2.41 -9.74 4.29
CA SER A 431 2.42 -10.83 3.30
C SER A 431 3.83 -11.10 2.72
N ARG A 432 4.67 -10.07 2.57
CA ARG A 432 6.08 -10.22 2.16
C ARG A 432 6.92 -10.89 3.25
N ILE A 433 6.72 -10.52 4.51
CA ILE A 433 7.35 -11.20 5.65
C ILE A 433 6.95 -12.67 5.67
N ARG A 434 5.65 -12.98 5.48
CA ARG A 434 5.15 -14.35 5.40
C ARG A 434 5.79 -15.13 4.25
N LYS A 435 5.86 -14.53 3.06
CA LYS A 435 6.50 -15.13 1.89
C LYS A 435 7.95 -15.51 2.18
N SER A 436 8.72 -14.61 2.78
CA SER A 436 10.10 -14.91 3.19
C SER A 436 10.14 -16.04 4.23
N TRP A 437 9.30 -15.98 5.27
CA TRP A 437 9.18 -17.03 6.29
C TRP A 437 8.93 -18.43 5.71
N LEU A 438 8.06 -18.56 4.71
CA LEU A 438 7.77 -19.84 4.06
C LEU A 438 8.94 -20.38 3.20
N HIS A 439 9.76 -19.50 2.60
CA HIS A 439 10.72 -19.90 1.57
C HIS A 439 12.20 -19.83 1.98
N THR A 440 12.57 -19.02 2.98
CA THR A 440 13.99 -18.75 3.32
C THR A 440 14.39 -19.27 4.70
N GLY A 441 13.43 -19.70 5.53
CA GLY A 441 13.70 -20.08 6.93
C GLY A 441 13.92 -18.88 7.85
N LEU A 442 13.37 -17.72 7.49
CA LEU A 442 13.44 -16.46 8.24
C LEU A 442 13.00 -16.65 9.70
N GLU A 443 13.82 -16.14 10.62
CA GLU A 443 13.55 -16.12 12.06
C GLU A 443 12.95 -14.76 12.45
N VAL A 444 11.79 -14.76 13.13
CA VAL A 444 11.08 -13.53 13.52
C VAL A 444 11.00 -13.41 15.03
N GLY A 445 11.49 -12.32 15.59
CA GLY A 445 11.37 -11.95 17.00
C GLY A 445 10.35 -10.83 17.19
N PHE A 446 9.59 -10.87 18.27
CA PHE A 446 8.52 -9.91 18.52
C PHE A 446 8.61 -9.28 19.91
N ILE A 447 8.66 -7.94 19.96
CA ILE A 447 8.58 -7.13 21.17
C ILE A 447 7.34 -6.23 21.07
N GLY A 448 6.37 -6.43 21.95
CA GLY A 448 5.14 -5.63 22.01
C GLY A 448 3.93 -6.41 22.51
N GLU A 449 2.74 -5.85 22.39
CA GLU A 449 1.51 -6.59 22.68
C GLU A 449 1.37 -7.80 21.75
N ARG A 450 1.09 -8.98 22.32
CA ARG A 450 0.88 -10.20 21.53
C ARG A 450 -0.16 -9.96 20.43
N ALA A 451 0.27 -10.13 19.19
CA ALA A 451 -0.55 -10.03 18.00
C ALA A 451 -0.68 -11.41 17.35
N ASP A 452 -1.83 -11.63 16.73
CA ASP A 452 -2.04 -12.78 15.86
C ASP A 452 -1.42 -12.48 14.49
N THR A 453 -0.25 -13.04 14.23
CA THR A 453 0.44 -12.91 12.95
C THR A 453 0.20 -14.15 12.12
N THR A 454 0.26 -13.99 10.80
CA THR A 454 0.06 -15.10 9.87
C THR A 454 1.18 -16.14 9.94
N TYR A 455 2.37 -15.80 10.48
CA TYR A 455 3.55 -16.66 10.61
C TYR A 455 3.96 -16.83 12.08
N GLY A 456 4.79 -17.84 12.39
CA GLY A 456 5.33 -18.06 13.72
C GLY A 456 6.42 -17.04 14.10
N TYR A 457 6.49 -16.68 15.39
CA TYR A 457 7.51 -15.77 15.93
C TYR A 457 7.95 -16.15 17.35
N ASP A 458 9.17 -15.75 17.70
CA ASP A 458 9.73 -15.80 19.05
C ASP A 458 9.31 -14.57 19.84
N TYR A 459 8.42 -14.76 20.82
CA TYR A 459 7.95 -13.67 21.68
C TYR A 459 8.99 -13.30 22.75
N LEU A 460 9.54 -12.09 22.67
CA LEU A 460 10.62 -11.64 23.56
C LEU A 460 10.10 -10.86 24.77
N GLY A 461 8.94 -10.21 24.66
CA GLY A 461 8.27 -9.53 25.77
C GLY A 461 7.46 -8.30 25.34
N PRO A 462 6.71 -7.67 26.26
CA PRO A 462 5.76 -6.62 25.92
C PRO A 462 6.30 -5.18 26.00
N ASP A 463 7.50 -4.97 26.55
CA ASP A 463 7.94 -3.66 27.04
C ASP A 463 9.40 -3.32 26.67
N VAL A 464 9.84 -2.15 27.12
CA VAL A 464 11.20 -1.63 26.92
C VAL A 464 12.26 -2.49 27.63
N LYS A 465 11.90 -3.21 28.68
CA LYS A 465 12.84 -4.10 29.38
C LYS A 465 13.18 -5.30 28.49
N ALA A 466 12.21 -5.85 27.77
CA ALA A 466 12.46 -6.89 26.78
C ALA A 466 13.44 -6.41 25.68
N LEU A 467 13.30 -5.14 25.24
CA LEU A 467 14.25 -4.53 24.33
C LEU A 467 15.65 -4.39 24.95
N ALA A 468 15.74 -3.95 26.20
CA ALA A 468 17.01 -3.85 26.92
C ALA A 468 17.70 -5.23 27.08
N ASP A 469 16.92 -6.28 27.36
CA ASP A 469 17.41 -7.66 27.44
C ASP A 469 17.90 -8.17 26.08
N PHE A 470 17.18 -7.88 24.98
CA PHE A 470 17.63 -8.16 23.61
C PHE A 470 18.94 -7.44 23.27
N ILE A 471 19.04 -6.13 23.54
CA ILE A 471 20.25 -5.32 23.30
C ILE A 471 21.43 -5.86 24.11
N ALA A 472 21.18 -6.35 25.33
CA ALA A 472 22.18 -7.00 26.17
C ALA A 472 22.59 -8.41 25.68
N GLY A 473 21.94 -8.94 24.64
CA GLY A 473 22.23 -10.27 24.08
C GLY A 473 21.64 -11.43 24.88
N LYS A 474 20.60 -11.18 25.70
CA LYS A 474 19.91 -12.23 26.45
C LYS A 474 18.85 -12.91 25.57
N GLY A 475 18.74 -14.22 25.71
CA GLY A 475 17.80 -15.05 24.94
C GLY A 475 18.42 -15.74 23.73
N GLU A 476 17.74 -16.76 23.20
CA GLU A 476 18.20 -17.53 22.05
C GLU A 476 18.10 -16.73 20.75
N PHE A 477 16.98 -16.02 20.56
CA PHE A 477 16.77 -15.15 19.40
C PHE A 477 17.84 -14.06 19.27
N ALA A 478 18.26 -13.43 20.37
CA ALA A 478 19.30 -12.40 20.34
C ALA A 478 20.65 -12.95 19.84
N LYS A 479 20.97 -14.22 20.12
CA LYS A 479 22.16 -14.90 19.56
C LYS A 479 21.99 -15.19 18.08
N LYS A 480 20.83 -15.72 17.67
CA LYS A 480 20.51 -15.95 16.24
C LYS A 480 20.61 -14.64 15.44
N PHE A 481 20.06 -13.56 15.97
CA PHE A 481 20.08 -12.23 15.36
C PHE A 481 21.50 -11.66 15.20
N GLN A 482 22.40 -11.91 16.17
CA GLN A 482 23.81 -11.50 16.05
C GLN A 482 24.59 -12.28 14.98
N THR A 483 24.19 -13.53 14.72
CA THR A 483 24.81 -14.37 13.67
C THR A 483 24.24 -14.13 12.27
N ALA A 484 23.14 -13.37 12.19
CA ALA A 484 22.47 -13.04 10.94
C ALA A 484 23.35 -12.17 10.03
N LYS A 485 23.30 -12.43 8.72
CA LYS A 485 24.01 -11.70 7.67
C LYS A 485 23.27 -10.45 7.23
N LYS A 486 21.93 -10.50 7.15
CA LYS A 486 21.04 -9.40 6.78
C LYS A 486 19.95 -9.20 7.85
N PRO A 487 20.34 -8.87 9.09
CA PRO A 487 19.38 -8.60 10.16
C PRO A 487 18.55 -7.35 9.85
N LEU A 488 17.26 -7.40 10.18
CA LEU A 488 16.32 -6.30 10.00
C LEU A 488 15.56 -6.03 11.31
N ILE A 489 15.52 -4.76 11.70
CA ILE A 489 14.75 -4.24 12.84
C ILE A 489 13.65 -3.35 12.26
N ILE A 490 12.39 -3.72 12.51
CA ILE A 490 11.21 -2.97 12.11
C ILE A 490 10.59 -2.36 13.36
N VAL A 491 10.55 -1.03 13.41
CA VAL A 491 9.95 -0.28 14.53
C VAL A 491 8.64 0.34 14.06
N GLY A 492 7.55 0.10 14.78
CA GLY A 492 6.26 0.71 14.48
C GLY A 492 6.25 2.22 14.76
N SER A 493 5.56 2.98 13.92
CA SER A 493 5.36 4.43 14.10
C SER A 493 4.78 4.80 15.48
N ALA A 494 3.94 3.94 16.08
CA ALA A 494 3.35 4.14 17.41
C ALA A 494 4.38 4.22 18.55
N ILE A 495 5.59 3.68 18.37
CA ILE A 495 6.67 3.85 19.35
C ILE A 495 7.01 5.33 19.56
N SER A 496 6.88 6.16 18.52
CA SER A 496 7.09 7.61 18.63
C SER A 496 6.06 8.31 19.52
N GLU A 497 4.90 7.70 19.70
CA GLU A 497 3.76 8.21 20.47
C GLU A 497 3.80 7.69 21.92
N HIS A 498 4.53 6.61 22.16
CA HIS A 498 4.68 6.00 23.47
C HIS A 498 5.58 6.85 24.40
N PRO A 499 5.27 6.97 25.71
CA PRO A 499 6.11 7.71 26.65
C PRO A 499 7.58 7.23 26.70
N ASP A 500 7.80 5.93 26.50
CA ASP A 500 9.14 5.34 26.48
C ASP A 500 9.79 5.32 25.09
N GLY A 501 9.14 5.89 24.08
CA GLY A 501 9.68 6.02 22.71
C GLY A 501 11.11 6.56 22.68
N PRO A 502 11.44 7.65 23.38
CA PRO A 502 12.82 8.16 23.47
C PRO A 502 13.84 7.13 23.94
N ALA A 503 13.50 6.29 24.92
CA ALA A 503 14.40 5.25 25.42
C ALA A 503 14.61 4.13 24.40
N VAL A 504 13.55 3.75 23.66
CA VAL A 504 13.62 2.76 22.57
C VAL A 504 14.54 3.25 21.47
N TYR A 505 14.30 4.46 20.95
CA TYR A 505 15.13 5.05 19.90
C TYR A 505 16.60 5.23 20.33
N ASN A 506 16.86 5.62 21.59
CA ASN A 506 18.22 5.72 22.12
C ASN A 506 18.94 4.36 22.12
N GLY A 507 18.27 3.32 22.63
CA GLY A 507 18.81 1.97 22.71
C GLY A 507 19.10 1.38 21.33
N LEU A 508 18.16 1.57 20.39
CA LEU A 508 18.32 1.11 19.00
C LEU A 508 19.43 1.88 18.27
N ALA A 509 19.51 3.20 18.42
CA ALA A 509 20.58 3.99 17.80
C ALA A 509 21.96 3.52 18.24
N LYS A 510 22.16 3.31 19.55
CA LYS A 510 23.42 2.77 20.12
C LYS A 510 23.69 1.34 19.65
N TYR A 511 22.66 0.51 19.54
CA TYR A 511 22.79 -0.86 19.08
C TYR A 511 23.20 -0.95 17.59
N VAL A 512 22.55 -0.16 16.73
CA VAL A 512 22.88 -0.09 15.30
C VAL A 512 24.27 0.49 15.10
N GLU A 513 24.66 1.55 15.83
CA GLU A 513 26.01 2.10 15.75
C GLU A 513 27.08 1.08 16.16
N LYS A 514 26.84 0.31 17.23
CA LYS A 514 27.74 -0.75 17.69
C LYS A 514 27.88 -1.88 16.65
N ASN A 515 26.80 -2.23 15.96
CA ASN A 515 26.74 -3.34 15.00
C ASN A 515 26.70 -2.86 13.53
N LYS A 516 27.27 -1.68 13.25
CA LYS A 516 27.24 -1.06 11.91
C LYS A 516 27.81 -1.95 10.80
N SER A 517 28.73 -2.86 11.11
CA SER A 517 29.32 -3.77 10.11
C SER A 517 28.32 -4.73 9.47
N THR A 518 27.16 -4.98 10.11
CA THR A 518 26.10 -5.85 9.59
C THR A 518 24.82 -5.08 9.34
N LEU A 519 24.41 -4.20 10.28
CA LEU A 519 23.15 -3.46 10.17
C LEU A 519 23.23 -2.22 9.28
N LEU A 520 24.42 -1.71 8.98
CA LEU A 520 24.57 -0.47 8.20
C LEU A 520 25.77 -0.56 7.24
N THR A 521 25.54 -1.20 6.11
CA THR A 521 26.49 -1.33 5.01
C THR A 521 26.00 -0.55 3.78
N PRO A 522 26.85 -0.30 2.77
CA PRO A 522 26.42 0.36 1.54
C PRO A 522 25.28 -0.37 0.80
N GLU A 523 25.14 -1.69 0.99
CA GLU A 523 24.11 -2.52 0.36
C GLU A 523 22.93 -2.84 1.29
N TRP A 524 23.05 -2.59 2.60
CA TRP A 524 22.05 -2.99 3.59
C TRP A 524 21.90 -1.98 4.72
N ASN A 525 20.70 -1.44 4.89
CA ASN A 525 20.30 -0.69 6.07
C ASN A 525 19.21 -1.47 6.80
N GLY A 526 19.58 -2.07 7.92
CA GLY A 526 18.74 -2.98 8.70
C GLY A 526 17.89 -2.29 9.76
N LEU A 527 17.87 -0.96 9.86
CA LEU A 527 16.91 -0.24 10.73
C LEU A 527 15.83 0.39 9.87
N SER A 528 14.57 0.00 10.07
CA SER A 528 13.44 0.49 9.32
C SER A 528 12.30 0.92 10.23
N ILE A 529 11.72 2.09 9.97
CA ILE A 529 10.54 2.58 10.67
C ILE A 529 9.32 2.38 9.79
N LEU A 530 8.34 1.65 10.30
CA LEU A 530 7.08 1.39 9.62
C LEU A 530 6.09 2.51 9.94
N GLN A 531 5.81 3.35 8.93
CA GLN A 531 4.68 4.26 8.99
C GLN A 531 3.39 3.48 8.76
N ARG A 532 2.29 3.93 9.38
CA ARG A 532 0.95 3.33 9.19
C ARG A 532 -0.03 4.23 8.43
N VAL A 533 0.38 5.47 8.17
CA VAL A 533 -0.43 6.54 7.58
C VAL A 533 0.28 7.12 6.34
N ALA A 534 -0.46 7.28 5.23
CA ALA A 534 0.08 7.71 3.94
C ALA A 534 0.73 9.11 3.94
N SER A 535 0.19 10.07 4.70
CA SER A 535 0.72 11.45 4.72
C SER A 535 2.04 11.61 5.48
N ARG A 536 2.44 10.65 6.32
CA ARG A 536 3.49 10.86 7.33
C ARG A 536 4.89 11.02 6.74
N SER A 537 5.26 10.13 5.81
CA SER A 537 6.57 10.24 5.15
C SER A 537 6.70 11.58 4.42
N ALA A 538 5.64 12.00 3.73
CA ALA A 538 5.60 13.29 3.02
C ALA A 538 5.70 14.48 4.00
N ALA A 539 4.94 14.44 5.11
CA ALA A 539 4.96 15.45 6.14
C ALA A 539 6.35 15.61 6.76
N TYR A 540 7.05 14.51 7.05
CA TYR A 540 8.42 14.55 7.57
C TYR A 540 9.44 15.00 6.53
N ASP A 541 9.30 14.58 5.27
CA ASP A 541 10.18 14.99 4.15
C ASP A 541 10.14 16.51 3.92
N ILE A 542 8.97 17.14 4.06
CA ILE A 542 8.85 18.60 3.95
C ILE A 542 9.16 19.33 5.25
N GLY A 543 9.36 18.62 6.37
CA GLY A 543 9.55 19.22 7.70
C GLY A 543 8.28 19.88 8.26
N PHE A 544 7.12 19.26 8.09
CA PHE A 544 5.84 19.65 8.69
C PHE A 544 5.79 19.23 10.17
N VAL A 545 6.64 19.88 10.98
CA VAL A 545 6.78 19.60 12.42
C VAL A 545 6.84 20.92 13.19
N PRO A 546 6.31 20.97 14.42
CA PRO A 546 6.22 22.23 15.13
C PRO A 546 7.58 22.60 15.74
N SER A 547 7.86 23.90 15.79
CA SER A 547 9.01 24.39 16.54
C SER A 547 8.86 24.14 18.05
N LYS A 548 9.97 24.09 18.80
CA LYS A 548 9.92 23.91 20.27
C LYS A 548 9.11 25.00 20.98
N LYS A 549 9.09 26.22 20.40
CA LYS A 549 8.32 27.36 20.91
C LYS A 549 6.83 27.18 20.63
N ALA A 550 6.49 26.71 19.43
CA ALA A 550 5.13 26.41 19.03
C ALA A 550 4.47 25.33 19.90
N THR A 551 5.21 24.29 20.32
CA THR A 551 4.68 23.21 21.18
C THR A 551 4.11 23.69 22.52
N ILE A 552 4.58 24.82 23.06
CA ILE A 552 4.13 25.36 24.36
C ILE A 552 3.04 26.44 24.17
N THR A 553 2.84 26.91 22.94
CA THR A 553 1.92 28.01 22.64
C THR A 553 0.49 27.48 22.50
N THR A 554 -0.46 28.10 23.19
CA THR A 554 -1.88 27.78 23.05
C THR A 554 -2.43 28.41 21.76
N PRO A 555 -2.97 27.62 20.82
CA PRO A 555 -3.45 28.16 19.56
C PRO A 555 -4.81 28.86 19.71
N LYS A 556 -5.00 29.97 19.01
CA LYS A 556 -6.29 30.70 18.91
C LYS A 556 -6.94 30.56 17.53
N PHE A 557 -6.16 30.12 16.54
CA PHE A 557 -6.63 29.78 15.21
C PHE A 557 -6.07 28.41 14.85
N VAL A 558 -6.94 27.46 14.50
CA VAL A 558 -6.54 26.08 14.20
C VAL A 558 -7.06 25.71 12.82
N TYR A 559 -6.15 25.32 11.94
CA TYR A 559 -6.45 24.84 10.60
C TYR A 559 -6.25 23.33 10.51
N LEU A 560 -7.33 22.59 10.33
CA LEU A 560 -7.35 21.13 10.23
C LEU A 560 -7.40 20.72 8.75
N LEU A 561 -6.32 20.13 8.23
CA LEU A 561 -6.25 19.59 6.86
C LEU A 561 -6.42 18.07 6.88
N ASN A 562 -7.60 17.59 6.50
CA ASN A 562 -8.01 16.17 6.53
C ASN A 562 -7.72 15.50 7.90
N ALA A 563 -7.75 16.29 8.99
CA ALA A 563 -7.38 15.89 10.33
C ALA A 563 -8.61 15.52 11.15
N ASP A 564 -8.80 14.21 11.35
CA ASP A 564 -9.97 13.62 12.01
C ASP A 564 -9.59 12.77 13.22
N GLU A 565 -8.30 12.52 13.47
CA GLU A 565 -7.83 11.86 14.69
C GLU A 565 -7.51 12.85 15.84
N VAL A 566 -7.91 14.11 15.67
CA VAL A 566 -7.67 15.16 16.66
C VAL A 566 -8.44 14.91 17.95
N GLU A 567 -7.76 14.98 19.09
CA GLU A 567 -8.43 14.92 20.39
C GLU A 567 -9.21 16.22 20.64
N PRO A 568 -10.52 16.19 20.95
CA PRO A 568 -11.30 17.42 21.20
C PRO A 568 -10.75 18.30 22.33
N LYS A 569 -9.90 17.74 23.20
CA LYS A 569 -9.25 18.46 24.31
C LYS A 569 -8.00 19.23 23.89
N SER A 570 -7.38 18.91 22.75
CA SER A 570 -6.19 19.61 22.27
C SER A 570 -6.53 20.96 21.65
N ILE A 571 -7.78 21.15 21.21
CA ILE A 571 -8.28 22.39 20.61
C ILE A 571 -8.92 23.26 21.70
N PRO A 572 -8.41 24.49 21.94
CA PRO A 572 -9.03 25.42 22.88
C PRO A 572 -10.45 25.80 22.47
N LYS A 573 -11.37 25.94 23.44
CA LYS A 573 -12.79 26.23 23.16
C LYS A 573 -13.04 27.60 22.54
N ASP A 574 -12.10 28.52 22.73
CA ASP A 574 -12.10 29.88 22.21
C ASP A 574 -11.29 30.01 20.90
N ALA A 575 -10.70 28.93 20.42
CA ALA A 575 -10.00 28.92 19.14
C ALA A 575 -11.01 28.92 17.98
N PHE A 576 -10.69 29.69 16.93
CA PHE A 576 -11.40 29.63 15.66
C PHE A 576 -10.87 28.46 14.84
N VAL A 577 -11.73 27.50 14.49
CA VAL A 577 -11.33 26.24 13.86
C VAL A 577 -11.83 26.18 12.42
N VAL A 578 -10.90 25.91 11.49
CA VAL A 578 -11.21 25.66 10.08
C VAL A 578 -10.92 24.20 9.78
N TYR A 579 -11.89 23.46 9.26
CA TYR A 579 -11.67 22.11 8.76
C TYR A 579 -11.72 22.10 7.23
N GLN A 580 -10.61 21.74 6.60
CA GLN A 580 -10.57 21.42 5.18
C GLN A 580 -10.48 19.90 5.03
N GLY A 581 -11.51 19.28 4.46
CA GLY A 581 -11.48 17.85 4.21
C GLY A 581 -12.63 17.37 3.33
N HIS A 582 -12.66 16.07 3.07
CA HIS A 582 -13.61 15.49 2.12
C HIS A 582 -14.78 14.74 2.77
N HIS A 583 -14.68 14.37 4.06
CA HIS A 583 -15.74 13.69 4.83
C HIS A 583 -16.13 14.54 6.06
N GLY A 584 -17.39 14.44 6.47
CA GLY A 584 -17.88 15.04 7.71
C GLY A 584 -17.77 14.07 8.89
N ASP A 585 -16.59 13.96 9.49
CA ASP A 585 -16.33 13.13 10.67
C ASP A 585 -15.97 14.00 11.90
N LEU A 586 -15.08 13.55 12.79
CA LEU A 586 -14.75 14.25 14.03
C LEU A 586 -14.20 15.66 13.81
N GLY A 587 -13.27 15.85 12.86
CA GLY A 587 -12.64 17.15 12.61
C GLY A 587 -13.65 18.19 12.14
N ALA A 588 -14.57 17.78 11.27
CA ALA A 588 -15.65 18.65 10.76
C ALA A 588 -16.64 19.06 11.88
N GLN A 589 -16.91 18.20 12.86
CA GLN A 589 -17.80 18.53 13.99
C GLN A 589 -17.23 19.61 14.92
N LEU A 590 -15.89 19.71 14.99
CA LEU A 590 -15.19 20.67 15.83
C LEU A 590 -15.02 22.04 15.16
N ALA A 591 -15.25 22.13 13.85
CA ALA A 591 -14.98 23.33 13.06
C ALA A 591 -16.02 24.45 13.26
N ASP A 592 -15.58 25.69 13.05
CA ASP A 592 -16.44 26.85 12.81
C ASP A 592 -16.71 27.04 11.31
N VAL A 593 -15.76 26.65 10.46
CA VAL A 593 -15.91 26.66 8.99
C VAL A 593 -15.41 25.35 8.41
N CYS A 594 -16.22 24.68 7.58
CA CYS A 594 -15.83 23.49 6.83
C CYS A 594 -15.65 23.83 5.34
N LEU A 595 -14.49 23.48 4.78
CA LEU A 595 -14.15 23.63 3.37
C LEU A 595 -14.13 22.26 2.67
N PRO A 596 -15.00 22.02 1.68
CA PRO A 596 -15.11 20.72 1.02
C PRO A 596 -13.95 20.49 0.05
N ALA A 597 -13.16 19.45 0.32
CA ALA A 597 -12.00 19.07 -0.46
C ALA A 597 -12.21 17.80 -1.29
N ALA A 598 -11.29 17.54 -2.22
CA ALA A 598 -11.27 16.37 -3.07
C ALA A 598 -10.67 15.14 -2.35
N ALA A 599 -11.29 13.98 -2.51
CA ALA A 599 -10.73 12.71 -2.05
C ALA A 599 -9.57 12.24 -2.94
N TYR A 600 -8.82 11.22 -2.52
CA TYR A 600 -7.63 10.75 -3.26
C TYR A 600 -7.92 10.25 -4.69
N THR A 601 -9.13 9.78 -4.97
CA THR A 601 -9.58 9.35 -6.32
C THR A 601 -10.02 10.51 -7.22
N GLU A 602 -10.06 11.73 -6.70
CA GLU A 602 -10.60 12.93 -7.36
C GLU A 602 -9.52 13.96 -7.70
N LYS A 603 -8.27 13.71 -7.30
CA LYS A 603 -7.13 14.62 -7.47
C LYS A 603 -5.89 13.88 -7.95
N SER A 604 -5.04 14.58 -8.70
CA SER A 604 -3.80 14.04 -9.24
C SER A 604 -2.58 14.56 -8.46
N MET A 605 -2.40 14.04 -7.25
CA MET A 605 -1.42 14.52 -6.27
C MET A 605 -0.40 13.46 -5.88
N THR A 606 0.70 13.92 -5.28
CA THR A 606 1.85 13.13 -4.89
C THR A 606 1.66 12.53 -3.49
N TRP A 607 2.00 11.26 -3.35
CA TRP A 607 2.02 10.51 -2.10
C TRP A 607 3.40 9.91 -1.89
N ILE A 608 3.86 9.88 -0.63
CA ILE A 608 5.15 9.28 -0.26
C ILE A 608 4.88 8.10 0.67
N ASN A 609 5.27 6.90 0.26
CA ASN A 609 5.04 5.70 1.08
C ASN A 609 6.08 5.55 2.20
N THR A 610 5.99 4.47 2.98
CA THR A 610 6.84 4.21 4.14
C THR A 610 8.32 4.02 3.78
N GLU A 611 8.66 3.56 2.58
CA GLU A 611 10.05 3.44 2.11
C GLU A 611 10.59 4.73 1.47
N GLY A 612 9.78 5.79 1.43
CA GLY A 612 10.16 7.09 0.90
C GLY A 612 10.07 7.21 -0.62
N ARG A 613 9.35 6.29 -1.29
CA ARG A 613 9.06 6.34 -2.73
C ARG A 613 7.97 7.35 -2.99
N ALA A 614 8.24 8.29 -3.91
CA ALA A 614 7.21 9.20 -4.40
C ALA A 614 6.35 8.51 -5.46
N GLN A 615 5.04 8.62 -5.32
CA GLN A 615 4.06 8.03 -6.24
C GLN A 615 3.03 9.08 -6.62
N LEU A 616 2.60 9.06 -7.88
CA LEU A 616 1.63 10.03 -8.40
C LEU A 616 0.24 9.40 -8.48
N GLY A 617 -0.68 9.89 -7.65
CA GLY A 617 -2.11 9.58 -7.77
C GLY A 617 -2.71 10.23 -9.03
N ARG A 618 -3.77 9.64 -9.55
CA ARG A 618 -4.52 10.17 -10.70
C ARG A 618 -6.01 10.26 -10.39
N ALA A 619 -6.62 11.37 -10.81
CA ALA A 619 -8.06 11.58 -10.70
C ALA A 619 -8.84 10.63 -11.62
N ALA A 620 -9.65 9.76 -11.02
CA ALA A 620 -10.52 8.80 -11.70
C ALA A 620 -11.94 9.34 -11.93
N VAL A 621 -12.43 10.15 -10.98
CA VAL A 621 -13.77 10.78 -10.99
C VAL A 621 -13.66 12.26 -10.62
N PRO A 622 -14.60 13.13 -11.03
CA PRO A 622 -14.62 14.51 -10.57
C PRO A 622 -15.00 14.61 -9.09
N ALA A 623 -14.51 15.64 -8.40
CA ALA A 623 -14.91 15.95 -7.03
C ALA A 623 -16.41 16.31 -6.96
N PRO A 624 -17.15 15.88 -5.92
CA PRO A 624 -18.60 16.09 -5.84
C PRO A 624 -18.96 17.54 -5.49
N GLY A 625 -20.11 18.00 -5.98
CA GLY A 625 -20.64 19.33 -5.66
C GLY A 625 -19.70 20.46 -6.05
N VAL A 626 -19.41 21.36 -5.11
CA VAL A 626 -18.47 22.48 -5.28
C VAL A 626 -17.11 22.23 -4.62
N SER A 627 -16.79 20.97 -4.29
CA SER A 627 -15.48 20.60 -3.75
C SER A 627 -14.34 20.98 -4.70
N ARG A 628 -13.15 21.22 -4.13
CA ARG A 628 -11.96 21.64 -4.87
C ARG A 628 -10.74 20.81 -4.44
N GLU A 629 -9.71 20.79 -5.27
CA GLU A 629 -8.41 20.24 -4.87
C GLU A 629 -7.86 21.02 -3.68
N ASP A 630 -7.31 20.30 -2.71
CA ASP A 630 -6.88 20.82 -1.43
C ASP A 630 -5.91 22.02 -1.54
N TRP A 631 -4.86 21.92 -2.34
CA TRP A 631 -3.89 23.01 -2.52
C TRP A 631 -4.51 24.26 -3.18
N LYS A 632 -5.53 24.12 -4.03
CA LYS A 632 -6.24 25.25 -4.66
C LYS A 632 -7.02 26.04 -3.63
N ILE A 633 -7.62 25.35 -2.67
CA ILE A 633 -8.33 25.98 -1.54
C ILE A 633 -7.34 26.81 -0.72
N LEU A 634 -6.17 26.23 -0.39
CA LEU A 634 -5.11 26.91 0.36
C LEU A 634 -4.54 28.11 -0.40
N ARG A 635 -4.32 27.98 -1.71
CA ARG A 635 -3.87 29.08 -2.58
C ARG A 635 -4.90 30.21 -2.64
N ALA A 636 -6.19 29.90 -2.76
CA ALA A 636 -7.25 30.92 -2.73
C ALA A 636 -7.34 31.60 -1.35
N LEU A 637 -7.29 30.83 -0.27
CA LEU A 637 -7.29 31.35 1.09
C LEU A 637 -6.10 32.28 1.33
N SER A 638 -4.91 31.93 0.83
CA SER A 638 -3.71 32.76 0.97
C SER A 638 -3.88 34.18 0.39
N GLU A 639 -4.64 34.31 -0.69
CA GLU A 639 -4.93 35.59 -1.34
C GLU A 639 -5.95 36.40 -0.55
N VAL A 640 -6.99 35.75 -0.02
CA VAL A 640 -8.00 36.39 0.85
C VAL A 640 -7.41 36.85 2.19
N LEU A 641 -6.33 36.22 2.65
CA LEU A 641 -5.57 36.59 3.83
C LEU A 641 -4.45 37.62 3.56
N ASP A 642 -4.41 38.24 2.37
CA ASP A 642 -3.38 39.21 1.95
C ASP A 642 -1.94 38.67 2.02
N ASN A 643 -1.75 37.35 1.94
CA ASN A 643 -0.46 36.67 1.98
C ASN A 643 -0.34 35.64 0.85
N PRO A 644 -0.45 36.06 -0.43
CA PRO A 644 -0.56 35.15 -1.56
C PRO A 644 0.67 34.24 -1.70
N LEU A 645 0.41 32.94 -1.90
CA LEU A 645 1.45 31.95 -2.21
C LEU A 645 2.00 32.16 -3.63
N PRO A 646 3.29 31.85 -3.88
CA PRO A 646 3.99 32.23 -5.11
C PRO A 646 3.76 31.28 -6.30
N TYR A 647 2.70 30.49 -6.29
CA TYR A 647 2.38 29.52 -7.34
C TYR A 647 0.87 29.52 -7.65
N ASP A 648 0.53 29.40 -8.93
CA ASP A 648 -0.86 29.43 -9.41
C ASP A 648 -1.28 28.11 -10.09
N ASP A 649 -0.33 27.21 -10.33
CA ASP A 649 -0.53 25.93 -10.96
C ASP A 649 0.26 24.81 -10.25
N VAL A 650 -0.12 23.56 -10.53
CA VAL A 650 0.46 22.38 -9.88
C VAL A 650 1.93 22.14 -10.24
N LEU A 651 2.39 22.59 -11.42
CA LEU A 651 3.79 22.43 -11.81
C LEU A 651 4.68 23.39 -11.02
N SER A 652 4.26 24.66 -10.89
CA SER A 652 4.94 25.63 -10.04
C SER A 652 4.99 25.20 -8.57
N LEU A 653 3.92 24.56 -8.07
CA LEU A 653 3.92 23.96 -6.73
C LEU A 653 4.88 22.77 -6.61
N ARG A 654 5.03 21.97 -7.67
CA ARG A 654 6.02 20.87 -7.70
C ARG A 654 7.46 21.37 -7.83
N ASP A 655 7.68 22.50 -8.50
CA ASP A 655 8.99 23.18 -8.47
C ASP A 655 9.31 23.63 -7.04
N ARG A 656 8.32 24.16 -6.31
CA ARG A 656 8.45 24.46 -4.89
C ARG A 656 8.72 23.21 -4.05
N MET A 657 8.08 22.08 -4.34
CA MET A 657 8.39 20.80 -3.70
C MET A 657 9.84 20.37 -3.95
N TRP A 658 10.35 20.54 -5.17
CA TRP A 658 11.75 20.26 -5.51
C TRP A 658 12.73 21.13 -4.73
N GLU A 659 12.42 22.42 -4.53
CA GLU A 659 13.22 23.32 -3.69
C GLU A 659 13.30 22.86 -2.23
N ILE A 660 12.22 22.30 -1.69
CA ILE A 660 12.15 21.80 -0.32
C ILE A 660 12.89 20.47 -0.21
N SER A 661 12.49 19.49 -1.03
CA SER A 661 13.16 18.20 -1.12
C SER A 661 12.99 17.61 -2.53
N PRO A 662 14.08 17.39 -3.28
CA PRO A 662 14.01 16.86 -4.65
C PRO A 662 13.46 15.43 -4.71
N THR A 663 13.43 14.69 -3.59
CA THR A 663 12.88 13.33 -3.53
C THR A 663 11.38 13.29 -3.76
N LEU A 664 10.67 14.39 -3.50
CA LEU A 664 9.22 14.47 -3.58
C LEU A 664 8.69 14.39 -5.02
N VAL A 665 9.51 14.71 -6.01
CA VAL A 665 9.11 14.72 -7.43
C VAL A 665 9.85 13.69 -8.27
N ARG A 666 10.61 12.78 -7.63
CA ARG A 666 11.25 11.63 -8.27
C ARG A 666 10.36 10.40 -8.14
N TYR A 667 9.38 10.33 -9.05
CA TYR A 667 8.35 9.30 -9.01
C TYR A 667 8.89 7.90 -9.29
N ASP A 668 8.30 6.93 -8.61
CA ASP A 668 8.57 5.49 -8.72
C ASP A 668 10.01 5.07 -8.38
N THR A 669 10.79 5.93 -7.71
CA THR A 669 12.16 5.63 -7.26
C THR A 669 12.32 5.77 -5.75
N THR A 670 13.07 4.86 -5.14
CA THR A 670 13.53 4.98 -3.74
C THR A 670 14.94 5.57 -3.71
N GLU A 671 15.14 6.58 -2.87
CA GLU A 671 16.42 7.28 -2.75
C GLU A 671 17.16 6.79 -1.50
N PRO A 672 18.27 6.03 -1.65
CA PRO A 672 18.98 5.46 -0.51
C PRO A 672 19.72 6.54 0.29
N THR A 673 19.79 6.36 1.60
CA THR A 673 20.61 7.20 2.48
C THR A 673 22.01 6.62 2.59
N SER A 674 23.05 7.44 2.41
CA SER A 674 24.44 6.99 2.57
C SER A 674 24.74 6.62 4.03
N VAL A 675 25.68 5.68 4.22
CA VAL A 675 26.06 5.17 5.54
C VAL A 675 26.49 6.30 6.49
N ASP A 676 27.27 7.26 6.00
CA ASP A 676 27.76 8.38 6.82
C ASP A 676 26.63 9.29 7.31
N VAL A 677 25.64 9.55 6.45
CA VAL A 677 24.47 10.37 6.80
C VAL A 677 23.56 9.62 7.78
N ALA A 678 23.33 8.33 7.56
CA ALA A 678 22.57 7.50 8.48
C ALA A 678 23.23 7.45 9.87
N LEU A 679 24.57 7.29 9.95
CA LEU A 679 25.31 7.35 11.22
C LEU A 679 25.19 8.72 11.91
N ALA A 680 25.24 9.81 11.15
CA ALA A 680 25.03 11.16 11.70
C ALA A 680 23.61 11.32 12.27
N GLY A 681 22.61 10.78 11.57
CA GLY A 681 21.21 10.73 12.03
C GLY A 681 21.05 9.97 13.34
N LEU A 682 21.67 8.79 13.45
CA LEU A 682 21.65 7.97 14.66
C LEU A 682 22.36 8.63 15.85
N LYS A 683 23.49 9.29 15.62
CA LYS A 683 24.20 10.04 16.68
C LYS A 683 23.38 11.21 17.21
N THR A 684 22.77 11.96 16.31
CA THR A 684 21.85 13.05 16.68
C THR A 684 20.66 12.53 17.48
N LEU A 685 20.09 11.40 17.05
CA LEU A 685 19.00 10.74 17.75
C LEU A 685 19.41 10.30 19.16
N SER A 686 20.57 9.65 19.31
CA SER A 686 21.11 9.25 20.61
C SER A 686 21.29 10.47 21.52
N ALA A 687 21.96 11.52 21.05
CA ALA A 687 22.22 12.72 21.84
C ALA A 687 20.92 13.40 22.31
N ARG A 688 19.89 13.43 21.46
CA ARG A 688 18.57 14.00 21.78
C ARG A 688 17.81 13.20 22.85
N THR A 689 18.10 11.91 22.97
CA THR A 689 17.34 10.96 23.78
C THR A 689 18.12 10.42 24.99
N ASP A 690 19.32 10.92 25.25
CA ASP A 690 20.20 10.41 26.32
C ASP A 690 19.63 10.54 27.75
N LEU A 691 18.70 11.48 27.97
CA LEU A 691 18.03 11.68 29.27
C LEU A 691 16.64 11.02 29.35
N ALA A 692 16.33 10.10 28.43
CA ALA A 692 15.04 9.43 28.40
C ALA A 692 14.77 8.65 29.70
N LYS A 693 13.59 8.86 30.28
CA LYS A 693 13.11 8.11 31.44
C LYS A 693 12.33 6.90 30.97
N ILE A 694 12.48 5.77 31.66
CA ILE A 694 11.74 4.54 31.39
C ILE A 694 10.57 4.48 32.37
N SER A 695 9.34 4.53 31.85
CA SER A 695 8.10 4.33 32.61
C SER A 695 7.76 2.86 32.78
N GLY A 696 8.19 1.99 31.85
CA GLY A 696 7.96 0.54 31.91
C GLY A 696 6.54 0.14 31.51
N LYS A 697 5.81 1.02 30.82
CA LYS A 697 4.49 0.70 30.29
C LYS A 697 4.62 -0.28 29.10
N PRO A 698 3.75 -1.29 29.00
CA PRO A 698 3.77 -2.21 27.87
C PRO A 698 3.37 -1.48 26.59
N PHE A 699 3.98 -1.87 25.47
CA PHE A 699 3.54 -1.41 24.16
C PHE A 699 2.15 -1.96 23.85
N GLN A 700 1.34 -1.17 23.14
CA GLN A 700 -0.03 -1.51 22.74
C GLN A 700 -0.12 -1.66 21.23
N LYS A 701 -1.13 -2.38 20.75
CA LYS A 701 -1.45 -2.45 19.32
C LYS A 701 -1.76 -1.05 18.76
N PRO A 702 -1.10 -0.63 17.67
CA PRO A 702 -1.33 0.69 17.07
C PRO A 702 -2.73 0.87 16.47
N ILE A 703 -3.33 -0.21 15.99
CA ILE A 703 -4.64 -0.21 15.32
C ILE A 703 -5.52 -1.26 15.99
N ALA A 704 -6.58 -0.80 16.65
CA ALA A 704 -7.57 -1.67 17.29
C ALA A 704 -8.58 -2.25 16.27
N ASN A 705 -9.00 -1.44 15.29
CA ASN A 705 -9.90 -1.86 14.22
C ASN A 705 -9.26 -1.59 12.85
N PHE A 706 -8.81 -2.63 12.17
CA PHE A 706 -8.22 -2.54 10.83
C PHE A 706 -9.17 -1.93 9.79
N TYR A 707 -10.48 -2.20 9.91
CA TYR A 707 -11.47 -1.81 8.92
C TYR A 707 -11.92 -0.35 9.06
N GLN A 708 -11.61 0.35 10.17
CA GLN A 708 -12.06 1.73 10.40
C GLN A 708 -10.92 2.58 10.99
N THR A 709 -10.02 3.03 10.13
CA THR A 709 -8.79 3.74 10.52
C THR A 709 -8.73 5.20 10.07
N ASP A 710 -9.60 5.59 9.16
CA ASP A 710 -9.62 6.92 8.54
C ASP A 710 -11.06 7.32 8.17
N PRO A 711 -11.31 8.57 7.78
CA PRO A 711 -12.67 9.04 7.50
C PRO A 711 -13.37 8.29 6.35
N ILE A 712 -12.62 7.79 5.36
CA ILE A 712 -13.20 7.07 4.21
C ILE A 712 -13.72 5.70 4.68
N SER A 713 -12.87 4.97 5.39
CA SER A 713 -13.20 3.65 5.94
C SER A 713 -14.24 3.72 7.06
N ARG A 714 -14.30 4.80 7.85
CA ARG A 714 -15.37 5.04 8.82
C ARG A 714 -16.73 5.34 8.19
N ALA A 715 -16.75 6.08 7.07
CA ALA A 715 -17.97 6.36 6.31
C ALA A 715 -18.43 5.16 5.45
N SER A 716 -17.60 4.13 5.28
CA SER A 716 -17.89 2.93 4.51
C SER A 716 -18.89 2.01 5.23
N VAL A 717 -19.98 1.68 4.52
CA VAL A 717 -20.98 0.72 4.99
C VAL A 717 -20.38 -0.69 5.02
N THR A 718 -19.57 -1.02 4.01
CA THR A 718 -18.88 -2.32 3.92
C THR A 718 -17.93 -2.53 5.08
N MET A 719 -17.10 -1.53 5.40
CA MET A 719 -16.17 -1.61 6.54
C MET A 719 -16.88 -1.68 7.89
N ALA A 720 -18.02 -1.02 8.04
CA ALA A 720 -18.86 -1.16 9.23
C ALA A 720 -19.40 -2.60 9.36
N GLN A 721 -19.77 -3.26 8.25
CA GLN A 721 -20.18 -4.68 8.26
C GLN A 721 -19.00 -5.61 8.58
N CYS A 722 -17.82 -5.36 8.01
CA CYS A 722 -16.59 -6.08 8.34
C CYS A 722 -16.27 -5.97 9.84
N THR A 723 -16.43 -4.79 10.43
CA THR A 723 -16.22 -4.59 11.88
C THR A 723 -17.19 -5.44 12.70
N ARG A 724 -18.46 -5.54 12.33
CA ARG A 724 -19.43 -6.39 13.04
C ARG A 724 -19.05 -7.87 12.94
N SER A 725 -18.74 -8.33 11.72
CA SER A 725 -18.43 -9.74 11.45
C SER A 725 -17.09 -10.18 12.04
N PHE A 726 -16.01 -9.44 11.76
CA PHE A 726 -14.63 -9.87 12.03
C PHE A 726 -14.09 -9.35 13.37
N VAL A 727 -14.53 -8.16 13.83
CA VAL A 727 -13.99 -7.56 15.06
C VAL A 727 -14.89 -7.85 16.27
N LYS A 728 -16.20 -7.75 16.11
CA LYS A 728 -17.16 -8.00 17.20
C LYS A 728 -17.64 -9.45 17.30
N GLY A 729 -17.39 -10.25 16.26
CA GLY A 729 -17.86 -11.64 16.19
C GLY A 729 -19.39 -11.75 16.18
N GLU A 730 -20.10 -10.73 15.69
CA GLU A 730 -21.55 -10.79 15.51
C GLU A 730 -21.86 -11.66 14.28
N ASP A 731 -22.68 -12.71 14.46
CA ASP A 731 -23.06 -13.61 13.37
C ASP A 731 -23.78 -12.85 12.25
N TYR A 732 -23.26 -13.00 11.03
CA TYR A 732 -23.86 -12.50 9.80
C TYR A 732 -25.08 -13.36 9.41
N GLY A 733 -26.16 -13.26 10.19
CA GLY A 733 -27.41 -13.97 9.90
C GLY A 733 -28.23 -13.28 8.81
N PHE A 734 -27.93 -13.52 7.54
CA PHE A 734 -28.90 -13.25 6.45
C PHE A 734 -30.13 -14.17 6.53
N SER A 735 -30.13 -15.18 7.41
CA SER A 735 -31.32 -15.99 7.72
C SER A 735 -32.45 -15.19 8.41
N GLN A 736 -32.20 -13.96 8.88
CA GLN A 736 -33.26 -13.06 9.36
C GLN A 736 -33.65 -11.95 8.38
N SER A 737 -32.81 -11.62 7.39
CA SER A 737 -33.09 -10.51 6.45
C SER A 737 -33.86 -10.91 5.19
N GLU A 738 -33.99 -12.21 4.89
CA GLU A 738 -34.95 -12.68 3.87
C GLU A 738 -36.42 -12.40 4.23
N LYS A 739 -36.71 -11.99 5.48
CA LYS A 739 -38.03 -11.46 5.88
C LYS A 739 -38.15 -9.93 5.83
N ALA A 740 -37.10 -9.20 5.45
CA ALA A 740 -37.08 -7.73 5.45
C ALA A 740 -36.74 -7.11 4.10
N ALA A 741 -36.96 -7.83 2.98
CA ALA A 741 -36.93 -7.25 1.65
C ALA A 741 -38.34 -6.81 1.24
N GLU A 742 -38.75 -5.59 1.65
CA GLU A 742 -39.75 -4.80 0.88
C GLU A 742 -39.87 -3.30 1.27
N ALA A 743 -39.00 -2.73 2.10
CA ALA A 743 -39.15 -1.32 2.49
C ALA A 743 -37.82 -0.55 2.56
N ALA A 744 -37.12 -0.42 1.42
CA ALA A 744 -36.08 0.60 1.25
C ALA A 744 -35.82 0.89 -0.24
N PHE A 745 -36.88 1.08 -1.02
CA PHE A 745 -36.86 1.81 -2.29
C PHE A 745 -38.21 2.52 -2.44
N ALA A 746 -38.34 3.64 -1.75
CA ALA A 746 -39.31 4.69 -1.98
C ALA A 746 -38.64 6.02 -1.63
#